data_AF-A0AAJ1BRJ3-F1
#
_entry.id   AF-A0AAJ1BRJ3-F1
#
_cell.length_a   1.000
_cell.length_b   1.000
_cell.length_c   1.000
_cell.angle_alpha   90.00
_cell.angle_beta   90.00
_cell.angle_gamma   90.00
#
_symmetry.space_group_name_H-M   'P 1'
#
loop_
_entity.id
_entity.type
_entity.pdbx_description
1 polymer ?
#
loop_
_entity_poly.entity_id
_entity_poly.type
_entity_poly.pdbx_seq_one_letter_code
_entity_poly.pdbx_strand_id
1 'polypeptide(L)'
;MGSRASALTLSLLMLFGTLATPALANGDHPETGERDHPPEEGSASVIDLLVIYPMPEPGETHIDDLSSDYGETTVDGYLDKVFEQVNANYARSGIGAEFNHLPSIQVNFSHLDEDWKARLCSAMMNPHISIHQDYIKELNTIRNSTYADVIVYWRQDGDGGPGASGASTIPAEEDEAYIQITHWAMTPRTTSHEIGHLLGGEHHVATQTITNVSVDGSEFQEYDVRTLMTSNPPYLGYPTIRLWAFSDANATVNGTLPCGYGLEPGNCTFAEESPIGNASRSNADLMRVRAPIMAGFRTQLNAFGEFAAAVSDLHEQWLINGSQVAIAYNGSIVFQGAYGMADEESGTPINESSRFRIASLSKAITSAAIFTLNRSNAISLEDRMVDLIPHLLPETIEGCAYPTHSNGYSIGDITVYDLLHHRGGWNRDVSGDPTYYHWNTWEGTGNPCIDSDGLVTDYDGGNLAPIPMEKVVEEWLRTPLDFEPGGQREYSNIGYQILGQIIETVSGTSYENYTQQNVLAPMGITNMEIGRTILEERARDEVRYYDYQEDTSPCAFPSGQDAGGDPIFPYAPDPYCGAFVVEEKDSGGGWIATASDYALFLAHIDGTLETGEFNGSFEYFVDSPETSSSSYGSGIFFNSYDVDEWTHTGSFSGTSTWFKRDTTDSGGSVIVVMFSNTKPSPYSTWNNHRKSTLTSAMLSVDYSNLSSDETPPPDNGTEELTWIWPDPLPPQDDDI
;
A
#
# COMPACT_ATOMS: atom_id res chain seq x y z
N MET A 1 -37.68 -27.86 -43.00
CA MET A 1 -37.57 -27.09 -44.27
C MET A 1 -37.35 -25.63 -43.89
N GLY A 2 -36.35 -25.00 -44.53
CA GLY A 2 -35.65 -23.77 -44.10
C GLY A 2 -36.51 -22.51 -43.91
N SER A 3 -36.08 -21.55 -43.09
CA SER A 3 -35.08 -20.48 -43.32
C SER A 3 -35.82 -19.13 -43.15
N ARG A 4 -35.33 -18.01 -42.62
CA ARG A 4 -33.98 -17.43 -42.55
C ARG A 4 -33.89 -16.47 -41.35
N ALA A 5 -32.76 -16.49 -40.66
CA ALA A 5 -32.24 -15.34 -39.91
C ALA A 5 -31.13 -14.71 -40.77
N SER A 6 -31.06 -13.38 -40.83
CA SER A 6 -29.99 -12.65 -41.52
C SER A 6 -28.99 -12.14 -40.49
N ALA A 7 -27.74 -12.56 -40.65
CA ALA A 7 -26.57 -12.00 -39.99
C ALA A 7 -25.99 -10.88 -40.87
N LEU A 8 -25.54 -9.79 -40.26
CA LEU A 8 -24.57 -8.86 -40.87
C LEU A 8 -23.32 -8.85 -39.98
N THR A 9 -22.24 -9.32 -40.59
CA THR A 9 -20.84 -9.30 -40.16
C THR A 9 -20.27 -7.88 -40.10
N LEU A 10 -19.52 -7.57 -39.04
CA LEU A 10 -18.44 -6.59 -39.08
C LEU A 10 -17.19 -7.23 -38.46
N SER A 11 -16.11 -7.27 -39.24
CA SER A 11 -14.85 -7.93 -38.95
C SER A 11 -13.95 -7.05 -38.09
N LEU A 12 -13.37 -7.59 -37.02
CA LEU A 12 -12.16 -7.06 -36.39
C LEU A 12 -11.11 -8.17 -36.36
N LEU A 13 -9.96 -7.91 -36.99
CA LEU A 13 -8.81 -8.81 -37.04
C LEU A 13 -8.20 -8.95 -35.64
N MET A 14 -8.25 -10.15 -35.08
CA MET A 14 -7.31 -10.58 -34.03
C MET A 14 -6.20 -11.41 -34.71
N LEU A 15 -4.96 -10.92 -34.68
CA LEU A 15 -3.79 -11.77 -34.87
C LEU A 15 -3.54 -12.52 -33.55
N PHE A 16 -3.84 -13.81 -33.54
CA PHE A 16 -3.40 -14.73 -32.50
C PHE A 16 -1.91 -15.02 -32.69
N GLY A 17 -1.07 -14.42 -31.84
CA GLY A 17 0.27 -14.94 -31.53
C GLY A 17 0.14 -15.92 -30.36
N THR A 18 0.34 -17.19 -30.62
CA THR A 18 0.38 -18.27 -29.62
C THR A 18 1.58 -18.09 -28.70
N LEU A 19 1.37 -17.69 -27.44
CA LEU A 19 2.34 -17.94 -26.37
C LEU A 19 2.05 -19.32 -25.78
N ALA A 20 2.99 -20.23 -26.00
CA ALA A 20 3.01 -21.54 -25.38
C ALA A 20 3.33 -21.38 -23.89
N THR A 21 2.42 -21.87 -23.05
CA THR A 21 2.68 -22.17 -21.64
C THR A 21 3.86 -23.14 -21.53
N PRO A 22 4.92 -22.86 -20.75
CA PRO A 22 5.84 -23.91 -20.37
C PRO A 22 5.15 -24.81 -19.33
N ALA A 23 5.14 -26.10 -19.61
CA ALA A 23 4.68 -27.13 -18.70
C ALA A 23 5.56 -27.13 -17.44
N LEU A 24 4.94 -26.97 -16.27
CA LEU A 24 5.55 -27.27 -14.98
C LEU A 24 6.01 -28.74 -14.99
N ALA A 25 7.32 -28.92 -15.11
CA ALA A 25 7.95 -30.21 -14.88
C ALA A 25 8.04 -30.44 -13.37
N ASN A 26 7.40 -31.50 -12.89
CA ASN A 26 7.63 -32.05 -11.55
C ASN A 26 9.14 -32.29 -11.36
N GLY A 27 9.77 -31.46 -10.56
CA GLY A 27 11.10 -31.66 -9.99
C GLY A 27 11.00 -31.35 -8.51
N ASP A 28 11.45 -32.29 -7.68
CA ASP A 28 11.40 -32.21 -6.22
C ASP A 28 11.94 -30.87 -5.69
N HIS A 29 11.17 -30.22 -4.81
CA HIS A 29 11.61 -29.10 -3.99
C HIS A 29 12.87 -29.50 -3.19
N PRO A 30 13.96 -28.71 -3.21
CA PRO A 30 14.94 -28.79 -2.13
C PRO A 30 14.26 -28.25 -0.87
N GLU A 31 14.24 -29.07 0.18
CA GLU A 31 13.78 -28.68 1.52
C GLU A 31 14.42 -27.35 1.93
N THR A 32 13.59 -26.33 2.14
CA THR A 32 13.98 -25.07 2.79
C THR A 32 14.27 -25.39 4.25
N GLY A 33 15.56 -25.53 4.58
CA GLY A 33 15.99 -25.72 5.97
C GLY A 33 15.56 -24.55 6.85
N GLU A 34 14.96 -24.90 7.98
CA GLU A 34 14.60 -24.02 9.10
C GLU A 34 15.78 -23.09 9.47
N ARG A 35 15.57 -21.77 9.40
CA ARG A 35 16.53 -20.77 9.88
C ARG A 35 16.20 -20.45 11.34
N ASP A 36 16.81 -21.20 12.25
CA ASP A 36 16.56 -21.07 13.69
C ASP A 36 17.81 -20.66 14.49
N HIS A 37 18.76 -19.93 13.86
CA HIS A 37 20.00 -19.48 14.51
C HIS A 37 20.38 -18.04 14.10
N PRO A 38 20.89 -17.22 15.06
CA PRO A 38 21.51 -15.93 14.73
C PRO A 38 22.70 -16.15 13.77
N PRO A 39 23.01 -15.20 12.87
CA PRO A 39 24.06 -15.39 11.87
C PRO A 39 25.39 -15.70 12.55
N GLU A 40 25.98 -16.86 12.19
CA GLU A 40 27.32 -17.25 12.63
C GLU A 40 28.34 -16.19 12.17
N GLU A 41 29.32 -15.86 13.01
CA GLU A 41 30.47 -15.04 12.63
C GLU A 41 31.15 -15.62 11.37
N GLY A 42 30.86 -15.04 10.20
CA GLY A 42 31.46 -15.43 8.92
C GLY A 42 30.51 -15.66 7.74
N SER A 43 29.18 -15.54 7.87
CA SER A 43 28.26 -15.60 6.72
C SER A 43 28.28 -14.31 5.88
N ALA A 44 28.18 -14.42 4.56
CA ALA A 44 28.11 -13.24 3.67
C ALA A 44 26.79 -12.47 3.87
N SER A 45 26.85 -11.15 3.73
CA SER A 45 25.67 -10.27 3.67
C SER A 45 25.05 -10.39 2.28
N VAL A 46 23.79 -10.82 2.21
CA VAL A 46 23.05 -10.94 0.95
C VAL A 46 22.46 -9.57 0.60
N ILE A 47 22.73 -9.10 -0.61
CA ILE A 47 22.27 -7.82 -1.15
C ILE A 47 21.36 -8.12 -2.34
N ASP A 48 20.09 -7.71 -2.27
CA ASP A 48 19.10 -7.94 -3.31
C ASP A 48 19.23 -6.90 -4.42
N LEU A 49 19.42 -7.36 -5.67
CA LEU A 49 19.71 -6.50 -6.81
C LEU A 49 18.70 -6.73 -7.92
N LEU A 50 18.02 -5.65 -8.32
CA LEU A 50 17.10 -5.63 -9.45
C LEU A 50 17.79 -5.05 -10.69
N VAL A 51 17.78 -5.81 -11.78
CA VAL A 51 18.16 -5.29 -13.10
C VAL A 51 16.92 -4.81 -13.84
N ILE A 52 16.92 -3.54 -14.24
CA ILE A 52 15.91 -2.95 -15.12
C ILE A 52 16.51 -2.66 -16.49
N TYR A 53 15.73 -2.82 -17.55
CA TYR A 53 16.20 -2.60 -18.93
C TYR A 53 15.06 -2.14 -19.84
N PRO A 54 15.33 -1.38 -20.92
CA PRO A 54 14.29 -0.94 -21.84
C PRO A 54 13.85 -2.09 -22.75
N MET A 55 12.61 -2.04 -23.22
CA MET A 55 12.13 -2.99 -24.23
C MET A 55 12.98 -2.90 -25.52
N PRO A 56 13.48 -4.03 -26.06
CA PRO A 56 14.25 -4.04 -27.30
C PRO A 56 13.37 -3.73 -28.52
N GLU A 57 14.01 -3.40 -29.65
CA GLU A 57 13.30 -3.16 -30.91
C GLU A 57 12.55 -4.42 -31.38
N PRO A 58 11.41 -4.29 -32.09
CA PRO A 58 10.60 -5.44 -32.50
C PRO A 58 11.38 -6.47 -33.32
N GLY A 59 11.56 -7.67 -32.75
CA GLY A 59 12.29 -8.78 -33.37
C GLY A 59 13.72 -8.96 -32.89
N GLU A 60 14.18 -8.12 -31.95
CA GLU A 60 15.44 -8.26 -31.22
C GLU A 60 15.17 -8.66 -29.76
N THR A 61 16.11 -9.37 -29.15
CA THR A 61 16.19 -9.53 -27.69
C THR A 61 17.31 -8.67 -27.13
N HIS A 62 17.19 -8.27 -25.86
CA HIS A 62 18.21 -7.47 -25.18
C HIS A 62 19.57 -8.19 -25.06
N ILE A 63 19.64 -9.49 -25.40
CA ILE A 63 20.86 -10.29 -25.32
C ILE A 63 21.26 -10.95 -26.64
N ASP A 64 20.62 -10.66 -27.78
CA ASP A 64 20.84 -11.44 -29.01
C ASP A 64 22.32 -11.53 -29.40
N ASP A 65 23.05 -10.42 -29.33
CA ASP A 65 24.48 -10.33 -29.64
C ASP A 65 25.41 -10.74 -28.48
N LEU A 66 24.85 -11.07 -27.31
CA LEU A 66 25.55 -11.56 -26.12
C LEU A 66 25.22 -13.04 -25.81
N SER A 67 24.18 -13.58 -26.45
CA SER A 67 23.63 -14.92 -26.20
C SER A 67 24.62 -16.06 -26.48
N SER A 68 25.60 -15.82 -27.37
CA SER A 68 26.63 -16.80 -27.70
C SER A 68 27.62 -17.08 -26.57
N ASP A 69 27.70 -16.20 -25.58
CA ASP A 69 28.77 -16.24 -24.60
C ASP A 69 28.51 -17.21 -23.44
N TYR A 70 27.24 -17.55 -23.15
CA TYR A 70 26.85 -18.63 -22.24
C TYR A 70 25.88 -19.64 -22.84
N GLY A 71 25.40 -19.42 -24.07
CA GLY A 71 24.33 -20.23 -24.67
C GLY A 71 22.96 -19.97 -24.04
N GLU A 72 22.83 -18.89 -23.27
CA GLU A 72 21.58 -18.46 -22.63
C GLU A 72 20.72 -17.68 -23.63
N THR A 73 19.40 -17.90 -23.56
CA THR A 73 18.43 -17.30 -24.48
C THR A 73 17.45 -16.35 -23.79
N THR A 74 17.63 -16.11 -22.49
CA THR A 74 16.82 -15.17 -21.70
C THR A 74 17.72 -14.16 -20.98
N VAL A 75 17.18 -12.96 -20.73
CA VAL A 75 17.88 -11.90 -19.98
C VAL A 75 18.29 -12.40 -18.59
N ASP A 76 17.36 -12.98 -17.83
CA ASP A 76 17.66 -13.48 -16.49
C ASP A 76 18.69 -14.62 -16.50
N GLY A 77 18.62 -15.54 -17.47
CA GLY A 77 19.61 -16.62 -17.59
C GLY A 77 21.02 -16.10 -17.82
N TYR A 78 21.17 -15.04 -18.64
CA TYR A 78 22.46 -14.36 -18.83
C TYR A 78 22.91 -13.65 -17.54
N LEU A 79 22.02 -12.90 -16.89
CA LEU A 79 22.33 -12.18 -15.66
C LEU A 79 22.73 -13.11 -14.52
N ASP A 80 22.08 -14.27 -14.38
CA ASP A 80 22.45 -15.29 -13.39
C ASP A 80 23.90 -15.75 -13.57
N LYS A 81 24.35 -15.94 -14.81
CA LYS A 81 25.76 -16.25 -15.13
C LYS A 81 26.71 -15.12 -14.79
N VAL A 82 26.30 -13.89 -15.04
CA VAL A 82 27.08 -12.71 -14.65
C VAL A 82 27.22 -12.65 -13.13
N PHE A 83 26.12 -12.80 -12.38
CA PHE A 83 26.10 -12.67 -10.92
C PHE A 83 26.75 -13.85 -10.20
N GLU A 84 26.70 -15.07 -10.74
CA GLU A 84 27.50 -16.21 -10.25
C GLU A 84 29.00 -15.83 -10.17
N GLN A 85 29.49 -15.17 -11.22
CA GLN A 85 30.89 -14.79 -11.31
C GLN A 85 31.20 -13.49 -10.55
N VAL A 86 30.26 -12.55 -10.44
CA VAL A 86 30.36 -11.41 -9.50
C VAL A 86 30.52 -11.95 -8.08
N ASN A 87 29.64 -12.83 -7.61
CA ASN A 87 29.71 -13.45 -6.28
C ASN A 87 31.07 -14.14 -6.05
N ALA A 88 31.58 -14.87 -7.04
CA ALA A 88 32.91 -15.47 -6.97
C ALA A 88 34.05 -14.44 -6.82
N ASN A 89 33.93 -13.24 -7.41
CA ASN A 89 34.92 -12.17 -7.29
C ASN A 89 34.92 -11.56 -5.87
N TYR A 90 33.74 -11.34 -5.31
CA TYR A 90 33.55 -10.80 -3.95
C TYR A 90 33.99 -11.79 -2.87
N ALA A 91 33.60 -13.06 -3.01
CA ALA A 91 34.02 -14.14 -2.11
C ALA A 91 35.54 -14.32 -2.10
N ARG A 92 36.18 -14.33 -3.28
CA ARG A 92 37.64 -14.44 -3.41
C ARG A 92 38.39 -13.29 -2.76
N SER A 93 37.78 -12.10 -2.77
CA SER A 93 38.36 -10.89 -2.18
C SER A 93 38.01 -10.73 -0.70
N GLY A 94 37.31 -11.69 -0.10
CA GLY A 94 36.98 -11.70 1.32
C GLY A 94 36.04 -10.57 1.75
N ILE A 95 35.23 -10.02 0.83
CA ILE A 95 34.36 -8.86 1.12
C ILE A 95 33.16 -9.24 1.99
N GLY A 96 32.74 -10.51 1.98
CA GLY A 96 31.58 -10.95 2.75
C GLY A 96 30.26 -10.39 2.21
N ALA A 97 30.17 -10.15 0.91
CA ALA A 97 28.95 -9.76 0.20
C ALA A 97 28.56 -10.84 -0.83
N GLU A 98 27.27 -11.12 -0.92
CA GLU A 98 26.65 -11.99 -1.92
C GLU A 98 25.49 -11.22 -2.55
N PHE A 99 25.37 -11.27 -3.88
CA PHE A 99 24.35 -10.54 -4.63
C PHE A 99 23.30 -11.53 -5.12
N ASN A 100 22.07 -11.34 -4.66
CA ASN A 100 20.92 -12.07 -5.11
C ASN A 100 20.26 -11.31 -6.27
N HIS A 101 20.20 -11.94 -7.43
CA HIS A 101 19.59 -11.34 -8.62
C HIS A 101 18.07 -11.56 -8.57
N LEU A 102 17.32 -10.48 -8.43
CA LEU A 102 15.85 -10.49 -8.52
C LEU A 102 15.40 -10.57 -9.99
N PRO A 103 14.23 -11.15 -10.29
CA PRO A 103 13.70 -11.20 -11.67
C PRO A 103 13.73 -9.82 -12.34
N SER A 104 14.38 -9.72 -13.50
CA SER A 104 14.58 -8.44 -14.17
C SER A 104 13.28 -7.84 -14.72
N ILE A 105 13.21 -6.52 -14.78
CA ILE A 105 12.00 -5.78 -15.18
C ILE A 105 12.26 -4.94 -16.44
N GLN A 106 11.37 -5.06 -17.41
CA GLN A 106 11.32 -4.15 -18.54
C GLN A 106 10.66 -2.84 -18.14
N VAL A 107 11.31 -1.73 -18.47
CA VAL A 107 10.83 -0.40 -18.10
C VAL A 107 10.58 0.49 -19.31
N ASN A 108 9.60 1.39 -19.19
CA ASN A 108 9.34 2.44 -20.16
C ASN A 108 8.91 3.73 -19.45
N PHE A 109 9.77 4.75 -19.46
CA PHE A 109 9.52 6.05 -18.84
C PHE A 109 9.15 7.13 -19.88
N SER A 110 8.62 6.73 -21.05
CA SER A 110 8.28 7.66 -22.15
C SER A 110 7.19 8.67 -21.80
N HIS A 111 6.43 8.45 -20.73
CA HIS A 111 5.44 9.41 -20.23
C HIS A 111 6.08 10.58 -19.48
N LEU A 112 7.33 10.46 -19.03
CA LEU A 112 8.07 11.55 -18.38
C LEU A 112 8.82 12.44 -19.39
N ASP A 113 9.52 11.83 -20.35
CA ASP A 113 10.32 12.55 -21.37
C ASP A 113 10.46 11.67 -22.63
N GLU A 114 10.52 12.27 -23.82
CA GLU A 114 10.78 11.55 -25.07
C GLU A 114 12.21 10.95 -25.12
N ASP A 115 13.18 11.57 -24.44
CA ASP A 115 14.58 11.13 -24.30
C ASP A 115 14.83 10.48 -22.93
N TRP A 116 13.80 9.82 -22.38
CA TRP A 116 13.82 9.29 -21.00
C TRP A 116 14.99 8.36 -20.71
N LYS A 117 15.50 7.63 -21.71
CA LYS A 117 16.59 6.67 -21.54
C LYS A 117 17.90 7.35 -21.14
N ALA A 118 18.23 8.47 -21.82
CA ALA A 118 19.38 9.30 -21.46
C ALA A 118 19.13 10.07 -20.14
N ARG A 119 17.89 10.53 -19.91
CA ARG A 119 17.51 11.23 -18.68
C ARG A 119 17.53 10.35 -17.45
N LEU A 120 17.10 9.10 -17.55
CA LEU A 120 17.12 8.11 -16.48
C LEU A 120 18.55 7.85 -16.02
N CYS A 121 19.51 7.71 -16.95
CA CYS A 121 20.93 7.60 -16.61
C CYS A 121 21.40 8.82 -15.80
N SER A 122 21.03 10.03 -16.23
CA SER A 122 21.39 11.26 -15.52
C SER A 122 20.76 11.32 -14.12
N ALA A 123 19.49 10.91 -14.00
CA ALA A 123 18.75 10.86 -12.75
C ALA A 123 19.39 9.89 -11.76
N MET A 124 19.67 8.65 -12.18
CA MET A 124 20.32 7.64 -11.34
C MET A 124 21.69 8.09 -10.83
N MET A 125 22.48 8.78 -11.68
CA MET A 125 23.80 9.28 -11.28
C MET A 125 23.75 10.57 -10.46
N ASN A 126 22.60 11.26 -10.41
CA ASN A 126 22.43 12.52 -9.70
C ASN A 126 21.04 12.61 -9.04
N PRO A 127 20.70 11.68 -8.12
CA PRO A 127 19.33 11.51 -7.60
C PRO A 127 18.80 12.75 -6.84
N HIS A 128 19.70 13.58 -6.29
CA HIS A 128 19.35 14.78 -5.52
C HIS A 128 19.00 16.01 -6.35
N ILE A 129 19.19 15.98 -7.67
CA ILE A 129 18.90 17.14 -8.49
C ILE A 129 17.39 17.22 -8.71
N SER A 130 16.78 18.33 -8.34
CA SER A 130 15.31 18.51 -8.36
C SER A 130 14.65 18.19 -9.70
N ILE A 131 15.34 18.40 -10.83
CA ILE A 131 14.84 18.07 -12.18
C ILE A 131 14.65 16.56 -12.42
N HIS A 132 15.22 15.71 -11.55
CA HIS A 132 15.15 14.26 -11.65
C HIS A 132 14.15 13.62 -10.69
N GLN A 133 13.43 14.42 -9.88
CA GLN A 133 12.55 13.89 -8.83
C GLN A 133 11.47 12.93 -9.33
N ASP A 134 10.88 13.18 -10.50
CA ASP A 134 9.85 12.28 -11.05
C ASP A 134 10.43 10.91 -11.42
N TYR A 135 11.65 10.89 -11.99
CA TYR A 135 12.37 9.64 -12.26
C TYR A 135 12.75 8.91 -10.98
N ILE A 136 13.23 9.62 -9.97
CA ILE A 136 13.59 9.04 -8.67
C ILE A 136 12.36 8.49 -7.95
N LYS A 137 11.23 9.18 -8.03
CA LYS A 137 9.96 8.72 -7.47
C LYS A 137 9.53 7.38 -8.09
N GLU A 138 9.56 7.27 -9.41
CA GLU A 138 9.21 6.02 -10.09
C GLU A 138 10.23 4.90 -9.84
N LEU A 139 11.53 5.22 -9.82
CA LEU A 139 12.56 4.26 -9.42
C LEU A 139 12.34 3.76 -8.00
N ASN A 140 11.95 4.64 -7.06
CA ASN A 140 11.64 4.25 -5.68
C ASN A 140 10.36 3.42 -5.60
N THR A 141 9.33 3.69 -6.40
CA THR A 141 8.15 2.81 -6.51
C THR A 141 8.58 1.40 -6.94
N ILE A 142 9.37 1.27 -8.00
CA ILE A 142 9.88 -0.01 -8.49
C ILE A 142 10.73 -0.69 -7.41
N ARG A 143 11.65 0.06 -6.79
CA ARG A 143 12.57 -0.44 -5.76
C ARG A 143 11.82 -0.97 -4.55
N ASN A 144 10.81 -0.24 -4.08
CA ASN A 144 10.02 -0.61 -2.93
C ASN A 144 9.09 -1.80 -3.24
N SER A 145 8.51 -1.87 -4.44
CA SER A 145 7.66 -3.00 -4.83
C SER A 145 8.43 -4.30 -5.05
N THR A 146 9.73 -4.20 -5.34
CA THR A 146 10.62 -5.35 -5.58
C THR A 146 11.55 -5.66 -4.42
N TYR A 147 11.54 -4.82 -3.38
CA TYR A 147 12.41 -4.97 -2.21
C TYR A 147 13.91 -4.88 -2.52
N ALA A 148 14.29 -4.29 -3.66
CA ALA A 148 15.68 -4.27 -4.09
C ALA A 148 16.56 -3.31 -3.27
N ASP A 149 17.67 -3.81 -2.73
CA ASP A 149 18.72 -3.00 -2.13
C ASP A 149 19.47 -2.17 -3.18
N VAL A 150 19.55 -2.63 -4.43
CA VAL A 150 20.24 -1.93 -5.53
C VAL A 150 19.43 -2.04 -6.82
N ILE A 151 19.29 -0.93 -7.56
CA ILE A 151 18.78 -0.94 -8.93
C ILE A 151 19.92 -0.77 -9.92
N VAL A 152 20.00 -1.69 -10.89
CA VAL A 152 20.92 -1.62 -12.03
C VAL A 152 20.13 -1.39 -13.30
N TYR A 153 20.36 -0.27 -13.97
CA TYR A 153 19.83 -0.01 -15.30
C TYR A 153 20.79 -0.54 -16.37
N TRP A 154 20.39 -1.62 -17.03
CA TRP A 154 21.08 -2.16 -18.19
C TRP A 154 20.54 -1.53 -19.47
N ARG A 155 21.40 -0.74 -20.13
CA ARG A 155 21.04 0.07 -21.30
C ARG A 155 21.04 -0.76 -22.57
N GLN A 156 20.18 -0.41 -23.53
CA GLN A 156 20.27 -0.90 -24.91
C GLN A 156 21.30 -0.07 -25.70
N ASP A 157 21.92 -0.68 -26.71
CA ASP A 157 22.81 0.05 -27.62
C ASP A 157 22.05 1.19 -28.32
N GLY A 158 22.67 2.38 -28.35
CA GLY A 158 22.05 3.57 -28.95
C GLY A 158 21.10 4.40 -28.07
N ASP A 159 20.87 4.02 -26.80
CA ASP A 159 19.95 4.69 -25.86
C ASP A 159 20.34 6.11 -25.39
N GLY A 160 21.44 6.67 -25.89
CA GLY A 160 21.96 7.98 -25.44
C GLY A 160 22.54 7.94 -24.02
N GLY A 161 23.07 9.07 -23.50
CA GLY A 161 23.70 9.16 -22.17
C GLY A 161 25.23 9.00 -22.15
N PRO A 162 25.87 8.92 -20.96
CA PRO A 162 27.33 8.80 -20.83
C PRO A 162 27.88 7.54 -21.53
N GLY A 163 29.07 7.64 -22.14
CA GLY A 163 29.70 6.52 -22.84
C GLY A 163 30.38 5.48 -21.93
N ALA A 164 30.30 5.65 -20.62
CA ALA A 164 30.86 4.75 -19.61
C ALA A 164 29.77 4.31 -18.64
N SER A 165 29.91 3.11 -18.07
CA SER A 165 29.14 2.66 -16.91
C SER A 165 29.49 3.48 -15.66
N GLY A 166 28.62 3.44 -14.66
CA GLY A 166 28.83 4.21 -13.44
C GLY A 166 27.84 3.84 -12.33
N ALA A 167 28.30 4.01 -11.10
CA ALA A 167 27.50 4.04 -9.89
C ALA A 167 27.21 5.50 -9.49
N SER A 168 26.11 5.70 -8.77
CA SER A 168 25.62 7.00 -8.29
C SER A 168 26.56 7.67 -7.26
N THR A 169 26.47 7.28 -6.00
CA THR A 169 27.19 7.82 -4.84
C THR A 169 28.16 6.78 -4.29
N ILE A 170 29.32 7.23 -3.81
CA ILE A 170 30.41 6.39 -3.31
C ILE A 170 30.77 6.82 -1.88
N PRO A 171 30.57 5.95 -0.86
CA PRO A 171 29.66 4.79 -0.84
C PRO A 171 28.18 5.22 -0.90
N ALA A 172 27.32 4.37 -1.46
CA ALA A 172 25.89 4.63 -1.56
C ALA A 172 25.19 4.66 -0.19
N GLU A 173 24.11 5.44 -0.12
CA GLU A 173 23.11 5.41 0.95
C GLU A 173 21.81 4.79 0.42
N GLU A 174 20.87 4.56 1.34
CA GLU A 174 19.66 3.78 1.11
C GLU A 174 18.83 4.25 -0.09
N ASP A 175 18.63 5.56 -0.27
CA ASP A 175 17.84 6.17 -1.34
C ASP A 175 18.66 6.47 -2.61
N GLU A 176 19.92 6.03 -2.65
CA GLU A 176 20.85 6.41 -3.71
C GLU A 176 21.55 5.24 -4.39
N ALA A 177 21.26 3.98 -4.06
CA ALA A 177 22.01 2.84 -4.58
C ALA A 177 21.61 2.45 -6.02
N TYR A 178 22.20 3.14 -6.99
CA TYR A 178 21.91 3.00 -8.43
C TYR A 178 23.17 2.73 -9.24
N ILE A 179 23.07 1.85 -10.24
CA ILE A 179 24.11 1.62 -11.24
C ILE A 179 23.51 1.77 -12.62
N GLN A 180 24.22 2.39 -13.55
CA GLN A 180 23.93 2.28 -14.98
C GLN A 180 25.07 1.56 -15.70
N ILE A 181 24.72 0.58 -16.52
CA ILE A 181 25.66 -0.23 -17.29
C ILE A 181 25.34 -0.12 -18.77
N THR A 182 26.33 0.20 -19.60
CA THR A 182 26.16 0.22 -21.06
C THR A 182 25.96 -1.20 -21.59
N HIS A 183 25.22 -1.33 -22.70
CA HIS A 183 24.84 -2.61 -23.29
C HIS A 183 25.97 -3.66 -23.30
N TRP A 184 27.10 -3.33 -23.91
CA TRP A 184 28.28 -4.20 -24.07
C TRP A 184 29.11 -4.39 -22.79
N ALA A 185 28.80 -3.67 -21.72
CA ALA A 185 29.59 -3.66 -20.50
C ALA A 185 28.95 -4.48 -19.37
N MET A 186 27.77 -5.08 -19.56
CA MET A 186 27.17 -6.01 -18.61
C MET A 186 27.97 -7.31 -18.56
N THR A 187 29.05 -7.30 -17.79
CA THR A 187 30.03 -8.37 -17.69
C THR A 187 30.41 -8.53 -16.22
N PRO A 188 30.82 -9.73 -15.76
CA PRO A 188 31.16 -9.94 -14.36
C PRO A 188 32.17 -8.92 -13.83
N ARG A 189 33.12 -8.53 -14.68
CA ARG A 189 34.14 -7.55 -14.33
C ARG A 189 33.57 -6.15 -14.09
N THR A 190 32.84 -5.60 -15.04
CA THR A 190 32.31 -4.23 -14.93
C THR A 190 31.24 -4.17 -13.86
N THR A 191 30.35 -5.16 -13.81
CA THR A 191 29.32 -5.24 -12.77
C THR A 191 29.96 -5.32 -11.38
N SER A 192 31.02 -6.13 -11.21
CA SER A 192 31.78 -6.14 -9.95
C SER A 192 32.38 -4.78 -9.62
N HIS A 193 32.92 -4.06 -10.61
CA HIS A 193 33.52 -2.73 -10.42
C HIS A 193 32.50 -1.69 -9.95
N GLU A 194 31.34 -1.60 -10.61
CA GLU A 194 30.32 -0.60 -10.28
C GLU A 194 29.64 -0.87 -8.93
N ILE A 195 29.36 -2.14 -8.60
CA ILE A 195 28.91 -2.51 -7.25
C ILE A 195 29.98 -2.16 -6.22
N GLY A 196 31.26 -2.30 -6.60
CA GLY A 196 32.39 -1.95 -5.76
C GLY A 196 32.37 -0.49 -5.34
N HIS A 197 31.94 0.40 -6.22
CA HIS A 197 31.74 1.81 -5.94
C HIS A 197 30.63 2.07 -4.93
N LEU A 198 29.47 1.41 -5.06
CA LEU A 198 28.39 1.57 -4.07
C LEU A 198 28.85 1.15 -2.67
N LEU A 199 29.71 0.12 -2.57
CA LEU A 199 30.29 -0.34 -1.30
C LEU A 199 31.47 0.53 -0.81
N GLY A 200 31.74 1.67 -1.45
CA GLY A 200 32.78 2.63 -1.04
C GLY A 200 34.16 2.37 -1.63
N GLY A 201 34.28 1.44 -2.58
CA GLY A 201 35.50 1.22 -3.34
C GLY A 201 35.82 2.45 -4.21
N GLU A 202 37.07 2.88 -4.18
CA GLU A 202 37.57 4.01 -4.95
C GLU A 202 38.57 3.56 -6.01
N HIS A 203 38.74 4.41 -7.02
CA HIS A 203 39.72 4.16 -8.08
C HIS A 203 41.18 4.20 -7.58
N HIS A 204 41.97 3.20 -7.98
CA HIS A 204 43.42 3.23 -7.84
C HIS A 204 44.04 3.97 -9.03
N VAL A 205 44.52 5.18 -8.81
CA VAL A 205 45.18 6.02 -9.83
C VAL A 205 46.69 5.74 -9.89
N ALA A 206 47.09 4.55 -10.33
CA ALA A 206 48.46 4.20 -10.75
C ALA A 206 48.54 2.74 -11.24
N THR A 207 49.61 2.43 -11.97
CA THR A 207 50.07 1.06 -12.25
C THR A 207 50.32 0.33 -10.94
N GLN A 208 49.72 -0.84 -10.73
CA GLN A 208 49.85 -1.55 -9.45
C GLN A 208 51.16 -2.33 -9.40
N THR A 209 51.54 -2.98 -10.51
CA THR A 209 52.89 -3.52 -10.72
C THR A 209 53.13 -3.93 -12.18
N ILE A 210 54.40 -4.09 -12.56
CA ILE A 210 54.80 -4.83 -13.76
C ILE A 210 55.51 -6.09 -13.27
N THR A 211 55.02 -7.27 -13.68
CA THR A 211 55.57 -8.57 -13.24
C THR A 211 55.41 -9.65 -14.30
N ASN A 212 56.18 -10.73 -14.17
CA ASN A 212 56.12 -11.88 -15.07
C ASN A 212 54.91 -12.77 -14.75
N VAL A 213 54.03 -12.93 -15.73
CA VAL A 213 52.81 -13.74 -15.61
C VAL A 213 52.69 -14.71 -16.79
N SER A 214 52.26 -15.93 -16.49
CA SER A 214 51.81 -16.94 -17.45
C SER A 214 50.29 -16.93 -17.49
N VAL A 215 49.71 -16.68 -18.67
CA VAL A 215 48.25 -16.71 -18.87
C VAL A 215 47.87 -18.05 -19.49
N ASP A 216 47.03 -18.83 -18.81
CA ASP A 216 46.57 -20.16 -19.24
C ASP A 216 47.70 -21.13 -19.62
N GLY A 217 48.82 -21.06 -18.89
CA GLY A 217 49.98 -21.91 -19.11
C GLY A 217 50.87 -21.50 -20.29
N SER A 218 50.70 -20.30 -20.83
CA SER A 218 51.62 -19.70 -21.80
C SER A 218 53.00 -19.39 -21.19
N GLU A 219 53.99 -19.04 -22.04
CA GLU A 219 55.30 -18.59 -21.53
C GLU A 219 55.16 -17.31 -20.69
N PHE A 220 55.97 -17.22 -19.63
CA PHE A 220 56.01 -16.04 -18.78
C PHE A 220 56.47 -14.81 -19.56
N GLN A 221 55.71 -13.73 -19.48
CA GLN A 221 56.08 -12.42 -20.01
C GLN A 221 55.68 -11.30 -19.04
N GLU A 222 56.31 -10.13 -19.16
CA GLU A 222 56.00 -8.98 -18.31
C GLU A 222 54.64 -8.38 -18.69
N TYR A 223 53.77 -8.25 -17.70
CA TYR A 223 52.47 -7.61 -17.84
C TYR A 223 52.30 -6.46 -16.84
N ASP A 224 51.60 -5.41 -17.26
CA ASP A 224 50.97 -4.43 -16.38
C ASP A 224 49.73 -5.08 -15.73
N VAL A 225 49.81 -5.32 -14.42
CA VAL A 225 48.78 -6.02 -13.66
C VAL A 225 47.87 -5.02 -12.98
N ARG A 226 46.56 -5.20 -13.15
CA ARG A 226 45.52 -4.30 -12.63
C ARG A 226 44.42 -5.08 -11.93
N THR A 227 43.88 -4.56 -10.85
CA THR A 227 42.72 -5.13 -10.14
C THR A 227 41.40 -4.49 -10.57
N LEU A 228 40.27 -4.96 -10.03
CA LEU A 228 38.93 -4.51 -10.42
C LEU A 228 38.77 -2.99 -10.34
N MET A 229 39.24 -2.33 -9.27
CA MET A 229 39.12 -0.88 -9.05
C MET A 229 40.21 -0.01 -9.72
N THR A 230 40.98 -0.56 -10.66
CA THR A 230 42.05 0.21 -11.33
C THR A 230 41.50 1.02 -12.51
N SER A 231 41.51 2.35 -12.39
CA SER A 231 41.05 3.27 -13.44
C SER A 231 42.20 3.90 -14.23
N ASN A 232 42.13 3.80 -15.55
CA ASN A 232 42.79 4.65 -16.54
C ASN A 232 44.26 5.10 -16.25
N PRO A 233 45.23 4.19 -16.11
CA PRO A 233 46.64 4.56 -16.02
C PRO A 233 47.24 4.86 -17.41
N PRO A 234 48.32 5.67 -17.49
CA PRO A 234 49.05 5.90 -18.73
C PRO A 234 49.60 4.58 -19.32
N TYR A 235 49.57 4.45 -20.65
CA TYR A 235 50.12 3.28 -21.33
C TYR A 235 51.64 3.18 -21.10
N LEU A 236 52.08 2.09 -20.49
CA LEU A 236 53.49 1.89 -20.12
C LEU A 236 54.30 1.07 -21.12
N GLY A 237 53.71 0.65 -22.24
CA GLY A 237 54.42 -0.17 -23.24
C GLY A 237 54.40 -1.68 -22.97
N TYR A 238 53.69 -2.12 -21.92
CA TYR A 238 53.52 -3.53 -21.57
C TYR A 238 52.10 -4.01 -21.91
N PRO A 239 51.91 -5.29 -22.25
CA PRO A 239 50.56 -5.87 -22.32
C PRO A 239 49.89 -5.80 -20.94
N THR A 240 48.57 -5.62 -20.90
CA THR A 240 47.82 -5.45 -19.65
C THR A 240 47.01 -6.70 -19.34
N ILE A 241 47.06 -7.16 -18.09
CA ILE A 241 46.11 -8.14 -17.54
C ILE A 241 45.29 -7.49 -16.43
N ARG A 242 44.03 -7.92 -16.32
CA ARG A 242 43.14 -7.50 -15.23
C ARG A 242 42.76 -8.69 -14.37
N LEU A 243 43.10 -8.64 -13.10
CA LEU A 243 42.70 -9.61 -12.10
C LEU A 243 41.25 -9.40 -11.71
N TRP A 244 40.54 -10.50 -11.51
CA TRP A 244 39.16 -10.52 -11.03
C TRP A 244 39.14 -10.59 -9.51
N ALA A 245 39.80 -9.62 -8.91
CA ALA A 245 39.92 -9.46 -7.47
C ALA A 245 40.01 -7.99 -7.12
N PHE A 246 39.47 -7.65 -5.96
CA PHE A 246 39.73 -6.39 -5.28
C PHE A 246 41.07 -6.49 -4.54
N SER A 247 41.68 -5.35 -4.23
CA SER A 247 42.94 -5.32 -3.49
C SER A 247 42.88 -4.37 -2.31
N ASP A 248 43.52 -4.80 -1.23
CA ASP A 248 43.78 -3.98 -0.05
C ASP A 248 45.05 -3.15 -0.21
N ALA A 249 45.28 -2.23 0.73
CA ALA A 249 46.51 -1.47 0.77
C ALA A 249 47.74 -2.40 0.92
N ASN A 250 48.73 -2.24 0.06
CA ASN A 250 49.95 -3.09 0.01
C ASN A 250 49.70 -4.60 -0.23
N ALA A 251 48.53 -5.00 -0.73
CA ALA A 251 48.27 -6.41 -1.04
C ALA A 251 49.29 -6.97 -2.04
N THR A 252 49.71 -8.22 -1.83
CA THR A 252 50.54 -9.00 -2.76
C THR A 252 49.76 -10.20 -3.29
N VAL A 253 50.12 -10.67 -4.47
CA VAL A 253 49.63 -11.92 -5.05
C VAL A 253 50.78 -12.90 -5.24
N ASN A 254 50.51 -14.16 -4.97
CA ASN A 254 51.36 -15.30 -5.32
C ASN A 254 50.47 -16.43 -5.86
N GLY A 255 50.99 -17.27 -6.75
CA GLY A 255 50.26 -18.41 -7.33
C GLY A 255 49.39 -18.03 -8.53
N THR A 256 48.25 -18.69 -8.69
CA THR A 256 47.34 -18.52 -9.83
C THR A 256 46.07 -17.79 -9.40
N LEU A 257 45.73 -16.71 -10.10
CA LEU A 257 44.48 -15.97 -9.94
C LEU A 257 43.72 -15.84 -11.27
N PRO A 258 42.37 -15.75 -11.23
CA PRO A 258 41.60 -15.50 -12.43
C PRO A 258 41.81 -14.08 -12.95
N CYS A 259 41.86 -13.95 -14.27
CA CYS A 259 42.16 -12.71 -14.97
C CYS A 259 41.53 -12.65 -16.35
N GLY A 260 41.42 -11.45 -16.91
CA GLY A 260 40.95 -11.22 -18.27
C GLY A 260 39.90 -10.11 -18.36
N TYR A 261 39.31 -10.00 -19.54
CA TYR A 261 38.27 -9.01 -19.88
C TYR A 261 36.99 -9.65 -20.41
N GLY A 262 36.97 -10.98 -20.59
CA GLY A 262 35.83 -11.72 -21.12
C GLY A 262 34.81 -12.09 -20.04
N LEU A 263 33.90 -12.99 -20.38
CA LEU A 263 32.84 -13.47 -19.49
C LEU A 263 33.30 -14.66 -18.63
N GLU A 264 34.22 -15.48 -19.12
CA GLU A 264 34.96 -16.45 -18.31
C GLU A 264 36.39 -15.95 -18.01
N PRO A 265 36.91 -16.17 -16.79
CA PRO A 265 38.27 -15.77 -16.47
C PRO A 265 39.28 -16.79 -16.97
N GLY A 266 40.36 -16.31 -17.60
CA GLY A 266 41.58 -17.09 -17.77
C GLY A 266 42.38 -17.19 -16.47
N ASN A 267 43.40 -18.06 -16.43
CA ASN A 267 44.24 -18.30 -15.27
C ASN A 267 45.59 -17.59 -15.39
N CYS A 268 45.81 -16.54 -14.60
CA CYS A 268 47.08 -15.83 -14.51
C CYS A 268 47.94 -16.39 -13.37
N THR A 269 49.05 -17.04 -13.72
CA THR A 269 50.03 -17.58 -12.76
C THR A 269 51.22 -16.64 -12.64
N PHE A 270 51.51 -16.21 -11.42
CA PHE A 270 52.60 -15.27 -11.09
C PHE A 270 53.90 -16.02 -10.86
N ALA A 271 55.00 -15.53 -11.46
CA ALA A 271 56.32 -16.15 -11.30
C ALA A 271 56.89 -15.96 -9.88
N GLU A 272 56.50 -14.87 -9.23
CA GLU A 272 56.96 -14.47 -7.91
C GLU A 272 55.89 -13.64 -7.19
N GLU A 273 56.04 -13.49 -5.87
CA GLU A 273 55.16 -12.64 -5.08
C GLU A 273 55.23 -11.19 -5.58
N SER A 274 54.09 -10.68 -6.05
CA SER A 274 54.01 -9.42 -6.76
C SER A 274 53.00 -8.47 -6.08
N PRO A 275 53.31 -7.19 -5.87
CA PRO A 275 52.37 -6.25 -5.27
C PRO A 275 51.21 -5.96 -6.23
N ILE A 276 49.98 -5.97 -5.74
CA ILE A 276 48.76 -5.61 -6.48
C ILE A 276 47.93 -4.54 -5.76
N GLY A 277 48.27 -4.21 -4.52
CA GLY A 277 47.64 -3.15 -3.75
C GLY A 277 48.28 -1.77 -3.95
N ASN A 278 47.48 -0.71 -3.80
CA ASN A 278 48.00 0.66 -3.68
C ASN A 278 48.61 0.85 -2.29
N ALA A 279 49.72 1.57 -2.15
CA ALA A 279 50.33 1.85 -0.85
C ALA A 279 49.49 2.77 0.06
N SER A 280 48.49 3.47 -0.48
CA SER A 280 47.80 4.56 0.23
C SER A 280 46.32 4.34 0.58
N ARG A 281 45.62 3.32 0.03
CA ARG A 281 44.17 3.09 0.25
C ARG A 281 43.80 1.61 0.14
N SER A 282 42.81 1.19 0.92
CA SER A 282 42.31 -0.19 0.99
C SER A 282 40.86 -0.25 0.52
N ASN A 283 40.58 -0.96 -0.58
CA ASN A 283 39.22 -1.08 -1.10
C ASN A 283 38.44 -2.22 -0.43
N ALA A 284 39.03 -3.41 -0.27
CA ALA A 284 38.27 -4.54 0.25
C ALA A 284 37.93 -4.37 1.75
N ASP A 285 38.78 -3.70 2.54
CA ASP A 285 38.44 -3.34 3.93
C ASP A 285 37.22 -2.40 4.02
N LEU A 286 37.13 -1.37 3.17
CA LEU A 286 35.99 -0.45 3.16
C LEU A 286 34.71 -1.17 2.75
N MET A 287 34.80 -1.98 1.70
CA MET A 287 33.68 -2.74 1.18
C MET A 287 33.18 -3.79 2.18
N ARG A 288 34.05 -4.43 2.97
CA ARG A 288 33.67 -5.34 4.07
C ARG A 288 32.80 -4.67 5.12
N VAL A 289 33.10 -3.41 5.45
CA VAL A 289 32.31 -2.64 6.43
C VAL A 289 30.96 -2.22 5.85
N ARG A 290 30.92 -1.90 4.55
CA ARG A 290 29.69 -1.43 3.88
C ARG A 290 28.74 -2.55 3.45
N ALA A 291 29.21 -3.75 3.17
CA ALA A 291 28.39 -4.89 2.74
C ALA A 291 27.16 -5.15 3.64
N PRO A 292 27.28 -5.27 4.98
CA PRO A 292 26.12 -5.48 5.84
C PRO A 292 25.18 -4.28 5.93
N ILE A 293 25.69 -3.05 5.72
CA ILE A 293 24.86 -1.84 5.72
C ILE A 293 23.97 -1.82 4.47
N MET A 294 24.55 -2.15 3.31
CA MET A 294 23.81 -2.19 2.04
C MET A 294 22.76 -3.29 2.01
N ALA A 295 23.09 -4.48 2.53
CA ALA A 295 22.14 -5.56 2.75
C ALA A 295 21.01 -5.18 3.73
N GLY A 296 21.20 -4.09 4.49
CA GLY A 296 20.25 -3.54 5.45
C GLY A 296 19.24 -2.56 4.86
N PHE A 297 19.50 -1.99 3.66
CA PHE A 297 18.73 -0.88 3.08
C PHE A 297 17.24 -1.17 2.97
N ARG A 298 16.86 -2.44 2.78
CA ARG A 298 15.46 -2.83 2.68
C ARG A 298 15.07 -3.94 3.66
N THR A 299 15.84 -4.20 4.72
CA THR A 299 15.54 -5.30 5.68
C THR A 299 14.15 -5.24 6.31
N GLN A 300 13.65 -4.05 6.68
CA GLN A 300 12.28 -3.92 7.17
C GLN A 300 11.25 -4.22 6.07
N LEU A 301 11.52 -3.82 4.83
CA LEU A 301 10.67 -4.13 3.68
C LEU A 301 10.73 -5.64 3.34
N ASN A 302 11.91 -6.27 3.43
CA ASN A 302 12.11 -7.72 3.23
C ASN A 302 11.33 -8.56 4.25
N ALA A 303 11.17 -8.10 5.50
CA ALA A 303 10.35 -8.79 6.50
C ALA A 303 8.89 -8.96 6.03
N PHE A 304 8.41 -8.05 5.19
CA PHE A 304 7.06 -8.07 4.62
C PHE A 304 7.01 -8.58 3.17
N GLY A 305 8.09 -9.14 2.63
CA GLY A 305 8.14 -9.61 1.24
C GLY A 305 7.05 -10.64 0.90
N GLU A 306 6.85 -11.63 1.78
CA GLU A 306 5.77 -12.62 1.63
C GLU A 306 4.37 -11.97 1.76
N PHE A 307 4.24 -11.01 2.68
CA PHE A 307 2.98 -10.28 2.88
C PHE A 307 2.61 -9.46 1.64
N ALA A 308 3.56 -8.75 1.05
CA ALA A 308 3.33 -7.99 -0.16
C ALA A 308 3.10 -8.87 -1.40
N ALA A 309 3.81 -9.99 -1.52
CA ALA A 309 3.53 -10.99 -2.54
C ALA A 309 2.08 -11.49 -2.42
N ALA A 310 1.62 -11.77 -1.20
CA ALA A 310 0.24 -12.16 -0.94
C ALA A 310 -0.79 -11.08 -1.33
N VAL A 311 -0.47 -9.79 -1.16
CA VAL A 311 -1.33 -8.70 -1.65
C VAL A 311 -1.36 -8.67 -3.18
N SER A 312 -0.20 -8.80 -3.84
CA SER A 312 -0.11 -8.87 -5.31
C SER A 312 -0.86 -10.06 -5.90
N ASP A 313 -0.76 -11.24 -5.28
CA ASP A 313 -1.51 -12.44 -5.68
C ASP A 313 -3.03 -12.22 -5.60
N LEU A 314 -3.49 -11.50 -4.56
CA LEU A 314 -4.90 -11.13 -4.45
C LEU A 314 -5.32 -10.17 -5.56
N HIS A 315 -4.47 -9.21 -5.96
CA HIS A 315 -4.73 -8.32 -7.09
C HIS A 315 -4.91 -9.09 -8.38
N GLU A 316 -3.96 -9.97 -8.70
CA GLU A 316 -4.00 -10.77 -9.93
C GLU A 316 -5.20 -11.71 -9.97
N GLN A 317 -5.48 -12.40 -8.86
CA GLN A 317 -6.53 -13.41 -8.81
C GLN A 317 -7.95 -12.80 -8.80
N TRP A 318 -8.12 -11.64 -8.16
CA TRP A 318 -9.43 -11.02 -7.97
C TRP A 318 -9.66 -9.77 -8.83
N LEU A 319 -8.69 -9.45 -9.70
CA LEU A 319 -8.73 -8.28 -10.58
C LEU A 319 -9.01 -7.00 -9.79
N ILE A 320 -8.26 -6.81 -8.69
CA ILE A 320 -8.35 -5.60 -7.88
C ILE A 320 -7.70 -4.46 -8.67
N ASN A 321 -8.43 -3.38 -8.92
CA ASN A 321 -7.90 -2.23 -9.65
C ASN A 321 -6.86 -1.50 -8.80
N GLY A 322 -7.17 -1.25 -7.53
CA GLY A 322 -6.31 -0.55 -6.61
C GLY A 322 -6.60 -0.89 -5.14
N SER A 323 -5.54 -0.93 -4.33
CA SER A 323 -5.68 -1.08 -2.88
C SER A 323 -4.57 -0.39 -2.12
N GLN A 324 -4.88 0.00 -0.90
CA GLN A 324 -3.88 0.39 0.09
C GLN A 324 -3.91 -0.58 1.27
N VAL A 325 -2.73 -0.91 1.79
CA VAL A 325 -2.55 -1.82 2.92
C VAL A 325 -1.60 -1.19 3.93
N ALA A 326 -1.86 -1.38 5.22
CA ALA A 326 -0.96 -0.97 6.29
C ALA A 326 -0.88 -2.07 7.36
N ILE A 327 0.30 -2.20 7.98
CA ILE A 327 0.48 -3.00 9.20
C ILE A 327 1.00 -2.08 10.31
N ALA A 328 0.32 -2.10 11.46
CA ALA A 328 0.81 -1.54 12.70
C ALA A 328 1.27 -2.65 13.64
N TYR A 329 2.41 -2.46 14.29
CA TYR A 329 2.93 -3.36 15.32
C TYR A 329 3.23 -2.55 16.58
N ASN A 330 2.60 -2.91 17.70
CA ASN A 330 2.71 -2.21 18.99
C ASN A 330 2.57 -0.67 18.87
N GLY A 331 1.58 -0.22 18.12
CA GLY A 331 1.26 1.20 17.97
C GLY A 331 2.03 1.94 16.87
N SER A 332 3.02 1.32 16.24
CA SER A 332 3.81 1.93 15.16
C SER A 332 3.45 1.34 13.81
N ILE A 333 3.33 2.18 12.77
CA ILE A 333 3.20 1.68 11.40
C ILE A 333 4.55 1.11 10.95
N VAL A 334 4.58 -0.19 10.64
CA VAL A 334 5.77 -0.94 10.23
C VAL A 334 5.74 -1.36 8.75
N PHE A 335 4.56 -1.26 8.12
CA PHE A 335 4.40 -1.50 6.69
C PHE A 335 3.31 -0.58 6.12
N GLN A 336 3.58 -0.01 4.94
CA GLN A 336 2.58 0.63 4.10
C GLN A 336 2.79 0.17 2.66
N GLY A 337 1.71 -0.24 2.00
CA GLY A 337 1.72 -0.72 0.63
C GLY A 337 0.62 -0.05 -0.20
N ALA A 338 0.99 0.37 -1.41
CA ALA A 338 0.10 0.97 -2.40
C ALA A 338 0.19 0.15 -3.68
N TYR A 339 -0.95 -0.34 -4.15
CA TYR A 339 -1.02 -1.30 -5.27
C TYR A 339 -2.07 -0.85 -6.27
N GLY A 340 -1.75 -0.94 -7.56
CA GLY A 340 -2.68 -0.66 -8.65
C GLY A 340 -3.00 0.83 -8.84
N MET A 341 -4.19 1.11 -9.38
CA MET A 341 -4.62 2.43 -9.84
C MET A 341 -5.66 3.06 -8.92
N ALA A 342 -5.42 4.33 -8.55
CA ALA A 342 -6.40 5.21 -7.93
C ALA A 342 -7.49 5.59 -8.93
N ASP A 343 -7.11 5.83 -10.18
CA ASP A 343 -8.02 6.16 -11.27
C ASP A 343 -7.44 5.64 -12.59
N GLU A 344 -8.03 4.57 -13.10
CA GLU A 344 -7.68 3.90 -14.35
C GLU A 344 -7.86 4.79 -15.59
N GLU A 345 -8.82 5.71 -15.59
CA GLU A 345 -9.07 6.59 -16.75
C GLU A 345 -7.95 7.61 -16.93
N SER A 346 -7.40 8.11 -15.82
CA SER A 346 -6.26 9.02 -15.82
C SER A 346 -4.90 8.32 -15.75
N GLY A 347 -4.87 7.03 -15.47
CA GLY A 347 -3.63 6.27 -15.21
C GLY A 347 -2.96 6.66 -13.89
N THR A 348 -3.71 7.20 -12.93
CA THR A 348 -3.16 7.65 -11.64
C THR A 348 -2.96 6.43 -10.72
N PRO A 349 -1.73 6.15 -10.24
CA PRO A 349 -1.48 5.04 -9.32
C PRO A 349 -1.97 5.34 -7.90
N ILE A 350 -2.28 4.30 -7.14
CA ILE A 350 -2.46 4.41 -5.68
C ILE A 350 -1.15 4.88 -5.06
N ASN A 351 -1.24 5.71 -4.02
CA ASN A 351 -0.10 6.11 -3.19
C ASN A 351 -0.52 6.18 -1.71
N GLU A 352 0.41 6.54 -0.83
CA GLU A 352 0.21 6.61 0.63
C GLU A 352 -0.89 7.61 1.07
N SER A 353 -1.16 8.63 0.25
CA SER A 353 -2.21 9.63 0.52
C SER A 353 -3.55 9.27 -0.10
N SER A 354 -3.66 8.17 -0.86
CA SER A 354 -4.93 7.75 -1.49
C SER A 354 -5.96 7.36 -0.44
N ARG A 355 -7.13 7.99 -0.49
CA ARG A 355 -8.22 7.80 0.48
C ARG A 355 -9.33 6.94 -0.10
N PHE A 356 -9.89 6.07 0.74
CA PHE A 356 -10.92 5.10 0.38
C PHE A 356 -12.13 5.28 1.28
N ARG A 357 -13.34 5.13 0.72
CA ARG A 357 -14.59 4.94 1.47
C ARG A 357 -14.41 3.72 2.36
N ILE A 358 -14.48 3.88 3.67
CA ILE A 358 -14.24 2.76 4.59
C ILE A 358 -15.51 1.99 4.93
N ALA A 359 -16.67 2.47 4.46
CA ALA A 359 -17.97 1.87 4.71
C ALA A 359 -18.14 1.58 6.21
N SER A 360 -18.70 0.42 6.58
CA SER A 360 -19.05 0.10 7.96
C SER A 360 -17.92 0.07 8.99
N LEU A 361 -16.65 0.20 8.58
CA LEU A 361 -15.55 0.49 9.52
C LEU A 361 -15.77 1.83 10.26
N SER A 362 -16.51 2.76 9.66
CA SER A 362 -17.01 4.01 10.27
C SER A 362 -17.65 3.83 11.64
N LYS A 363 -18.25 2.67 11.91
CA LYS A 363 -18.92 2.38 13.19
C LYS A 363 -17.96 2.43 14.37
N ALA A 364 -16.73 1.98 14.23
CA ALA A 364 -15.74 2.06 15.29
C ALA A 364 -15.42 3.52 15.66
N ILE A 365 -15.41 4.43 14.67
CA ILE A 365 -15.20 5.87 14.87
C ILE A 365 -16.38 6.48 15.63
N THR A 366 -17.61 6.14 15.25
CA THR A 366 -18.82 6.57 15.95
C THR A 366 -18.82 6.10 17.41
N SER A 367 -18.43 4.85 17.66
CA SER A 367 -18.27 4.33 19.03
C SER A 367 -17.27 5.14 19.83
N ALA A 368 -16.11 5.49 19.25
CA ALA A 368 -15.12 6.34 19.90
C ALA A 368 -15.69 7.72 20.27
N ALA A 369 -16.50 8.32 19.40
CA ALA A 369 -17.19 9.58 19.68
C ALA A 369 -18.20 9.47 20.84
N ILE A 370 -19.00 8.39 20.87
CA ILE A 370 -19.92 8.08 21.97
C ILE A 370 -19.16 7.88 23.28
N PHE A 371 -18.04 7.15 23.26
CA PHE A 371 -17.22 6.97 24.45
C PHE A 371 -16.56 8.26 24.93
N THR A 372 -16.24 9.19 24.03
CA THR A 372 -15.75 10.53 24.38
C THR A 372 -16.82 11.32 25.15
N LEU A 373 -18.08 11.28 24.68
CA LEU A 373 -19.23 11.87 25.40
C LEU A 373 -19.47 11.16 26.75
N ASN A 374 -19.37 9.84 26.80
CA ASN A 374 -19.55 9.06 28.02
C ASN A 374 -18.44 9.38 29.06
N ARG A 375 -17.18 9.46 28.64
CA ARG A 375 -16.04 9.80 29.52
C ARG A 375 -16.12 11.21 30.08
N SER A 376 -16.64 12.16 29.29
CA SER A 376 -16.91 13.52 29.76
C SER A 376 -18.15 13.64 30.66
N ASN A 377 -18.87 12.53 30.89
CA ASN A 377 -20.17 12.46 31.59
C ASN A 377 -21.26 13.30 30.92
N ALA A 378 -21.14 13.56 29.61
CA ALA A 378 -22.18 14.22 28.84
C ALA A 378 -23.38 13.30 28.60
N ILE A 379 -23.13 11.98 28.51
CA ILE A 379 -24.12 10.90 28.45
C ILE A 379 -23.68 9.72 29.32
N SER A 380 -24.60 8.80 29.56
CA SER A 380 -24.36 7.44 30.04
C SER A 380 -24.75 6.43 28.96
N LEU A 381 -24.09 5.26 28.91
CA LEU A 381 -24.50 4.18 28.00
C LEU A 381 -25.91 3.63 28.31
N GLU A 382 -26.37 3.80 29.54
CA GLU A 382 -27.73 3.42 29.98
C GLU A 382 -28.78 4.50 29.67
N ASP A 383 -28.37 5.67 29.14
CA ASP A 383 -29.33 6.70 28.76
C ASP A 383 -30.19 6.21 27.60
N ARG A 384 -31.49 6.52 27.68
CA ARG A 384 -32.46 6.12 26.67
C ARG A 384 -32.38 7.09 25.51
N MET A 385 -32.37 6.57 24.28
CA MET A 385 -32.24 7.41 23.09
C MET A 385 -33.32 8.50 23.03
N VAL A 386 -34.54 8.18 23.46
CA VAL A 386 -35.69 9.10 23.44
C VAL A 386 -35.53 10.31 24.37
N ASP A 387 -34.69 10.20 25.40
CA ASP A 387 -34.39 11.30 26.32
C ASP A 387 -33.29 12.21 25.75
N LEU A 388 -32.40 11.66 24.91
CA LEU A 388 -31.28 12.38 24.30
C LEU A 388 -31.67 13.10 22.99
N ILE A 389 -32.57 12.51 22.20
CA ILE A 389 -33.07 13.07 20.93
C ILE A 389 -34.60 13.26 20.92
N PRO A 390 -35.19 13.97 21.90
CA PRO A 390 -36.65 14.09 22.03
C PRO A 390 -37.32 14.82 20.85
N HIS A 391 -36.56 15.62 20.10
CA HIS A 391 -37.05 16.38 18.95
C HIS A 391 -37.16 15.53 17.68
N LEU A 392 -36.57 14.33 17.65
CA LEU A 392 -36.70 13.36 16.56
C LEU A 392 -37.81 12.33 16.82
N LEU A 393 -38.51 12.43 17.95
CA LEU A 393 -39.62 11.54 18.25
C LEU A 393 -40.81 11.87 17.34
N PRO A 394 -41.33 10.90 16.58
CA PRO A 394 -42.33 11.19 15.58
C PRO A 394 -43.68 11.60 16.18
N GLU A 395 -44.39 12.47 15.46
CA GLU A 395 -45.82 12.69 15.67
C GLU A 395 -46.64 11.44 15.25
N THR A 396 -47.80 11.26 15.87
CA THR A 396 -48.73 10.16 15.55
C THR A 396 -49.40 10.38 14.20
N ILE A 397 -49.34 9.38 13.30
CA ILE A 397 -50.05 9.37 12.01
C ILE A 397 -51.31 8.50 12.13
N GLU A 398 -52.43 8.96 11.56
CA GLU A 398 -53.69 8.20 11.54
C GLU A 398 -53.50 6.86 10.79
N GLY A 399 -53.81 5.74 11.45
CA GLY A 399 -53.60 4.39 10.90
C GLY A 399 -52.26 3.75 11.26
N CYS A 400 -51.32 4.52 11.83
CA CYS A 400 -50.09 3.99 12.41
C CYS A 400 -50.26 3.76 13.92
N ALA A 401 -49.87 2.58 14.41
CA ALA A 401 -49.96 2.21 15.82
C ALA A 401 -48.74 2.69 16.67
N TYR A 402 -48.24 3.90 16.40
CA TYR A 402 -47.17 4.56 17.17
C TYR A 402 -47.76 5.36 18.36
N PRO A 403 -47.11 5.40 19.54
CA PRO A 403 -45.92 4.65 19.96
C PRO A 403 -46.25 3.27 20.56
N THR A 404 -47.54 2.91 20.63
CA THR A 404 -48.04 1.73 21.34
C THR A 404 -47.88 0.42 20.56
N HIS A 405 -46.87 0.33 19.68
CA HIS A 405 -46.66 -0.75 18.71
C HIS A 405 -47.18 -2.09 19.23
N SER A 406 -48.01 -2.78 18.45
CA SER A 406 -48.81 -3.96 18.85
C SER A 406 -48.03 -5.16 19.42
N ASN A 407 -46.72 -5.04 19.54
CA ASN A 407 -45.75 -6.09 19.83
C ASN A 407 -45.37 -6.14 21.32
N GLY A 408 -45.76 -5.15 22.13
CA GLY A 408 -45.51 -5.12 23.59
C GLY A 408 -44.17 -4.53 24.02
N TYR A 409 -43.37 -4.04 23.08
CA TYR A 409 -42.06 -3.40 23.30
C TYR A 409 -42.10 -1.94 22.81
N SER A 410 -41.29 -1.05 23.41
CA SER A 410 -41.27 0.38 23.09
C SER A 410 -39.90 0.84 22.61
N ILE A 411 -39.87 1.76 21.64
CA ILE A 411 -38.65 2.51 21.30
C ILE A 411 -38.12 3.30 22.52
N GLY A 412 -38.97 3.58 23.50
CA GLY A 412 -38.61 4.27 24.73
C GLY A 412 -37.72 3.46 25.68
N ASP A 413 -37.51 2.17 25.41
CA ASP A 413 -36.65 1.29 26.21
C ASP A 413 -35.25 1.14 25.60
N ILE A 414 -35.00 1.69 24.40
CA ILE A 414 -33.72 1.58 23.70
C ILE A 414 -32.69 2.51 24.35
N THR A 415 -31.57 1.93 24.80
CA THR A 415 -30.43 2.65 25.38
C THR A 415 -29.32 2.92 24.35
N VAL A 416 -28.39 3.81 24.69
CA VAL A 416 -27.14 4.00 23.92
C VAL A 416 -26.36 2.68 23.80
N TYR A 417 -26.33 1.89 24.88
CA TYR A 417 -25.71 0.56 24.89
C TYR A 417 -26.37 -0.38 23.87
N ASP A 418 -27.69 -0.39 23.77
CA ASP A 418 -28.39 -1.21 22.79
C ASP A 418 -28.04 -0.82 21.35
N LEU A 419 -27.88 0.48 21.07
CA LEU A 419 -27.51 0.98 19.75
C LEU A 419 -26.08 0.58 19.36
N LEU A 420 -25.12 0.72 20.28
CA LEU A 420 -23.71 0.33 20.04
C LEU A 420 -23.57 -1.14 19.68
N HIS A 421 -24.39 -2.00 20.30
CA HIS A 421 -24.30 -3.46 20.19
C HIS A 421 -25.28 -4.10 19.19
N HIS A 422 -25.92 -3.32 18.31
CA HIS A 422 -26.90 -3.83 17.33
C HIS A 422 -28.14 -4.50 17.97
N ARG A 423 -28.64 -3.95 19.08
CA ARG A 423 -29.77 -4.50 19.87
C ARG A 423 -30.97 -3.57 19.97
N GLY A 424 -31.05 -2.57 19.10
CA GLY A 424 -32.12 -1.56 19.10
C GLY A 424 -33.52 -2.07 18.71
N GLY A 425 -33.68 -3.34 18.31
CA GLY A 425 -34.98 -3.92 17.96
C GLY A 425 -35.34 -3.92 16.47
N TRP A 426 -34.40 -3.61 15.57
CA TRP A 426 -34.61 -3.64 14.13
C TRP A 426 -33.86 -4.80 13.47
N ASN A 427 -34.54 -5.53 12.60
CA ASN A 427 -33.94 -6.54 11.75
C ASN A 427 -34.12 -6.13 10.28
N ARG A 428 -33.02 -5.78 9.63
CA ARG A 428 -33.02 -5.32 8.24
C ARG A 428 -33.54 -6.34 7.23
N ASP A 429 -33.50 -7.63 7.54
CA ASP A 429 -34.02 -8.70 6.67
C ASP A 429 -35.54 -8.90 6.86
N VAL A 430 -36.14 -8.27 7.87
CA VAL A 430 -37.58 -8.32 8.17
C VAL A 430 -38.27 -7.02 7.77
N SER A 431 -37.83 -5.89 8.33
CA SER A 431 -38.45 -4.57 8.13
C SER A 431 -37.76 -3.72 7.07
N GLY A 432 -36.56 -4.11 6.62
CA GLY A 432 -35.73 -3.33 5.72
C GLY A 432 -34.72 -2.44 6.45
N ASP A 433 -33.90 -1.72 5.69
CA ASP A 433 -32.91 -0.78 6.23
C ASP A 433 -33.17 0.61 5.64
N PRO A 434 -33.63 1.58 6.46
CA PRO A 434 -34.01 2.91 5.99
C PRO A 434 -32.85 3.71 5.46
N THR A 435 -31.62 3.31 5.81
CA THR A 435 -30.44 4.01 5.33
C THR A 435 -30.24 3.79 3.83
N TYR A 436 -30.83 2.76 3.21
CA TYR A 436 -30.74 2.59 1.75
C TYR A 436 -31.78 3.42 0.97
N TYR A 437 -32.65 4.16 1.64
CA TYR A 437 -33.75 4.89 1.02
C TYR A 437 -33.35 6.34 0.73
N HIS A 438 -33.61 6.80 -0.49
CA HIS A 438 -33.37 8.15 -0.98
C HIS A 438 -34.60 8.64 -1.76
N TRP A 439 -34.79 9.95 -1.97
CA TRP A 439 -36.10 10.53 -2.38
C TRP A 439 -36.73 9.89 -3.65
N ASN A 440 -35.93 9.34 -4.56
CA ASN A 440 -36.40 8.60 -5.75
C ASN A 440 -36.55 7.09 -5.61
N THR A 441 -36.19 6.51 -4.47
CA THR A 441 -36.30 5.07 -4.20
C THR A 441 -37.38 4.72 -3.15
N TRP A 442 -38.11 5.72 -2.61
CA TRP A 442 -39.18 5.52 -1.61
C TRP A 442 -40.48 4.91 -2.14
N GLU A 443 -40.71 4.89 -3.45
CA GLU A 443 -41.94 4.33 -4.02
C GLU A 443 -41.99 2.80 -3.78
N GLY A 444 -42.78 2.36 -2.79
CA GLY A 444 -43.16 0.95 -2.65
C GLY A 444 -42.90 0.27 -1.31
N THR A 445 -42.52 1.00 -0.23
CA THR A 445 -42.38 0.38 1.11
C THR A 445 -43.68 -0.26 1.60
N GLY A 446 -44.83 0.26 1.16
CA GLY A 446 -46.16 -0.18 1.59
C GLY A 446 -46.42 0.00 3.09
N ASN A 447 -45.50 0.67 3.80
CA ASN A 447 -45.57 0.87 5.24
C ASN A 447 -46.40 2.13 5.55
N PRO A 448 -47.61 2.00 6.12
CA PRO A 448 -48.48 3.15 6.40
C PRO A 448 -47.96 4.04 7.53
N CYS A 449 -46.87 3.65 8.20
CA CYS A 449 -46.24 4.43 9.26
C CYS A 449 -45.15 5.37 8.75
N ILE A 450 -44.80 5.34 7.46
CA ILE A 450 -43.79 6.22 6.87
C ILE A 450 -44.51 7.26 6.01
N ASP A 451 -44.27 8.55 6.26
CA ASP A 451 -44.75 9.62 5.38
C ASP A 451 -43.83 9.76 4.16
N SER A 452 -43.98 8.84 3.20
CA SER A 452 -43.18 8.85 1.97
C SER A 452 -43.40 10.13 1.16
N ASP A 453 -44.61 10.69 1.18
CA ASP A 453 -44.92 11.93 0.48
C ASP A 453 -44.20 13.11 1.14
N GLY A 454 -44.16 13.16 2.48
CA GLY A 454 -43.41 14.15 3.26
C GLY A 454 -41.90 14.13 2.97
N LEU A 455 -41.31 12.95 2.79
CA LEU A 455 -39.90 12.78 2.41
C LEU A 455 -39.61 13.22 0.97
N VAL A 456 -40.60 13.18 0.09
CA VAL A 456 -40.53 13.64 -1.31
C VAL A 456 -40.88 15.13 -1.44
N THR A 457 -41.50 15.74 -0.42
CA THR A 457 -41.98 17.14 -0.50
C THR A 457 -40.83 18.16 -0.65
N ASP A 458 -39.65 17.89 -0.09
CA ASP A 458 -38.45 18.73 -0.31
C ASP A 458 -37.93 18.60 -1.76
N TYR A 459 -38.03 17.42 -2.36
CA TYR A 459 -37.74 17.18 -3.77
C TYR A 459 -38.71 17.94 -4.69
N ASP A 460 -40.02 17.92 -4.40
CA ASP A 460 -41.03 18.70 -5.13
C ASP A 460 -40.84 20.23 -4.99
N GLY A 461 -40.14 20.67 -3.94
CA GLY A 461 -39.67 22.05 -3.74
C GLY A 461 -38.40 22.42 -4.51
N GLY A 462 -37.78 21.45 -5.20
CA GLY A 462 -36.53 21.60 -5.96
C GLY A 462 -35.25 21.39 -5.14
N ASN A 463 -35.34 20.86 -3.91
CA ASN A 463 -34.17 20.51 -3.12
C ASN A 463 -33.62 19.14 -3.56
N LEU A 464 -32.41 19.15 -4.11
CA LEU A 464 -31.71 17.95 -4.61
C LEU A 464 -30.56 17.54 -3.68
N ALA A 465 -30.51 18.10 -2.47
CA ALA A 465 -29.52 17.75 -1.46
C ALA A 465 -29.79 16.34 -0.91
N PRO A 466 -28.77 15.71 -0.29
CA PRO A 466 -28.97 14.54 0.56
C PRO A 466 -30.10 14.75 1.57
N ILE A 467 -30.87 13.70 1.87
CA ILE A 467 -31.90 13.72 2.91
C ILE A 467 -31.20 13.87 4.27
N PRO A 468 -31.55 14.87 5.09
CA PRO A 468 -31.03 14.98 6.45
C PRO A 468 -31.36 13.71 7.24
N MET A 469 -30.38 13.14 7.94
CA MET A 469 -30.56 11.88 8.67
C MET A 469 -31.62 12.00 9.77
N GLU A 470 -31.79 13.20 10.33
CA GLU A 470 -32.89 13.59 11.23
C GLU A 470 -34.24 13.13 10.67
N LYS A 471 -34.47 13.37 9.37
CA LYS A 471 -35.74 13.04 8.71
C LYS A 471 -35.91 11.55 8.51
N VAL A 472 -34.85 10.86 8.10
CA VAL A 472 -34.88 9.40 7.97
C VAL A 472 -35.15 8.74 9.32
N VAL A 473 -34.50 9.21 10.39
CA VAL A 473 -34.72 8.73 11.76
C VAL A 473 -36.14 9.04 12.24
N GLU A 474 -36.62 10.27 12.08
CA GLU A 474 -37.96 10.70 12.47
C GLU A 474 -39.03 9.78 11.87
N GLU A 475 -38.96 9.51 10.57
CA GLU A 475 -39.90 8.62 9.88
C GLU A 475 -39.72 7.16 10.32
N TRP A 476 -38.48 6.68 10.42
CA TRP A 476 -38.22 5.28 10.75
C TRP A 476 -38.68 4.90 12.16
N LEU A 477 -38.58 5.81 13.12
CA LEU A 477 -39.03 5.59 14.50
C LEU A 477 -40.55 5.38 14.63
N ARG A 478 -41.35 5.66 13.59
CA ARG A 478 -42.78 5.27 13.53
C ARG A 478 -42.99 3.79 13.21
N THR A 479 -41.99 3.11 12.66
CA THR A 479 -42.08 1.70 12.30
C THR A 479 -42.03 0.82 13.54
N PRO A 480 -42.89 -0.21 13.67
CA PRO A 480 -42.80 -1.17 14.77
C PRO A 480 -41.44 -1.86 14.86
N LEU A 481 -40.98 -2.08 16.09
CA LEU A 481 -39.81 -2.91 16.35
C LEU A 481 -40.09 -4.38 15.99
N ASP A 482 -39.09 -5.04 15.42
CA ASP A 482 -39.12 -6.44 15.04
C ASP A 482 -38.93 -7.37 16.25
N PHE A 483 -38.21 -6.90 17.27
CA PHE A 483 -37.96 -7.62 18.52
C PHE A 483 -37.76 -6.65 19.71
N GLU A 484 -37.75 -7.21 20.93
CA GLU A 484 -37.53 -6.45 22.18
C GLU A 484 -36.13 -5.82 22.20
N PRO A 485 -36.00 -4.50 22.45
CA PRO A 485 -34.70 -3.87 22.67
C PRO A 485 -33.85 -4.63 23.69
N GLY A 486 -32.58 -4.81 23.40
CA GLY A 486 -31.68 -5.57 24.26
C GLY A 486 -31.95 -7.07 24.30
N GLY A 487 -32.92 -7.61 23.56
CA GLY A 487 -33.27 -9.04 23.55
C GLY A 487 -32.42 -9.88 22.59
N GLN A 488 -32.02 -9.34 21.45
CA GLN A 488 -31.28 -10.03 20.38
C GLN A 488 -30.29 -9.06 19.71
N ARG A 489 -29.29 -9.58 18.97
CA ARG A 489 -28.39 -8.80 18.13
C ARG A 489 -28.71 -9.01 16.65
N GLU A 490 -29.06 -7.93 15.97
CA GLU A 490 -29.30 -7.90 14.53
C GLU A 490 -28.61 -6.69 13.91
N TYR A 491 -27.73 -6.93 12.94
CA TYR A 491 -26.87 -5.89 12.39
C TYR A 491 -27.70 -4.73 11.81
N SER A 492 -27.48 -3.53 12.35
CA SER A 492 -28.32 -2.37 12.07
C SER A 492 -27.47 -1.15 11.69
N ASN A 493 -27.73 -0.58 10.52
CA ASN A 493 -27.12 0.69 10.14
C ASN A 493 -27.83 1.87 10.82
N ILE A 494 -29.16 1.82 10.90
CA ILE A 494 -29.96 2.89 11.52
C ILE A 494 -29.63 3.09 13.01
N GLY A 495 -29.25 2.02 13.73
CA GLY A 495 -28.81 2.15 15.13
C GLY A 495 -27.60 3.09 15.28
N TYR A 496 -26.62 2.99 14.38
CA TYR A 496 -25.45 3.87 14.36
C TYR A 496 -25.78 5.27 13.85
N GLN A 497 -26.76 5.41 12.96
CA GLN A 497 -27.27 6.71 12.54
C GLN A 497 -27.92 7.47 13.71
N ILE A 498 -28.66 6.77 14.56
CA ILE A 498 -29.22 7.36 15.79
C ILE A 498 -28.10 7.78 16.75
N LEU A 499 -27.00 7.03 16.85
CA LEU A 499 -25.82 7.45 17.63
C LEU A 499 -25.21 8.75 17.09
N GLY A 500 -25.13 8.90 15.75
CA GLY A 500 -24.73 10.16 15.11
C GLY A 500 -25.61 11.33 15.55
N GLN A 501 -26.93 11.14 15.51
CA GLN A 501 -27.90 12.16 15.94
C GLN A 501 -27.80 12.51 17.43
N ILE A 502 -27.52 11.52 18.29
CA ILE A 502 -27.24 11.76 19.70
C ILE A 502 -25.98 12.61 19.86
N ILE A 503 -24.90 12.32 19.12
CA ILE A 503 -23.67 13.11 19.15
C ILE A 503 -23.95 14.56 18.77
N GLU A 504 -24.69 14.79 17.70
CA GLU A 504 -25.02 16.15 17.24
C GLU A 504 -25.84 16.92 18.26
N THR A 505 -26.86 16.25 18.82
CA THR A 505 -27.77 16.86 19.78
C THR A 505 -27.07 17.22 21.09
N VAL A 506 -26.23 16.33 21.59
CA VAL A 506 -25.54 16.53 22.87
C VAL A 506 -24.37 17.51 22.72
N SER A 507 -23.63 17.45 21.61
CA SER A 507 -22.47 18.33 21.40
C SER A 507 -22.85 19.73 20.89
N GLY A 508 -23.97 19.87 20.18
CA GLY A 508 -24.36 21.10 19.49
C GLY A 508 -23.53 21.42 18.25
N THR A 509 -22.77 20.45 17.73
CA THR A 509 -21.97 20.54 16.50
C THR A 509 -22.34 19.39 15.56
N SER A 510 -22.04 19.50 14.26
CA SER A 510 -22.27 18.36 13.35
C SER A 510 -21.45 17.14 13.73
N TYR A 511 -21.93 15.95 13.39
CA TYR A 511 -21.31 14.67 13.75
C TYR A 511 -19.84 14.61 13.28
N GLU A 512 -19.59 14.99 12.02
CA GLU A 512 -18.27 15.03 11.44
C GLU A 512 -17.32 15.96 12.20
N ASN A 513 -17.76 17.20 12.48
CA ASN A 513 -16.93 18.19 13.19
C ASN A 513 -16.61 17.74 14.61
N TYR A 514 -17.61 17.22 15.34
CA TYR A 514 -17.38 16.70 16.69
C TYR A 514 -16.34 15.59 16.68
N THR A 515 -16.49 14.64 15.76
CA THR A 515 -15.62 13.47 15.64
C THR A 515 -14.20 13.85 15.23
N GLN A 516 -14.05 14.75 14.25
CA GLN A 516 -12.73 15.26 13.86
C GLN A 516 -12.03 15.95 15.02
N GLN A 517 -12.73 16.81 15.77
CA GLN A 517 -12.10 17.63 16.81
C GLN A 517 -11.82 16.89 18.12
N ASN A 518 -12.69 15.96 18.50
CA ASN A 518 -12.66 15.32 19.83
C ASN A 518 -12.22 13.86 19.78
N VAL A 519 -12.15 13.24 18.60
CA VAL A 519 -11.68 11.85 18.44
C VAL A 519 -10.40 11.80 17.60
N LEU A 520 -10.49 12.22 16.33
CA LEU A 520 -9.43 11.99 15.35
C LEU A 520 -8.23 12.93 15.56
N ALA A 521 -8.45 14.23 15.74
CA ALA A 521 -7.37 15.18 15.95
C ALA A 521 -6.55 14.92 17.23
N PRO A 522 -7.16 14.54 18.38
CA PRO A 522 -6.40 14.08 19.56
C PRO A 522 -5.55 12.82 19.33
N MET A 523 -5.94 11.98 18.37
CA MET A 523 -5.16 10.83 17.89
C MET A 523 -4.11 11.21 16.83
N GLY A 524 -3.99 12.50 16.48
CA GLY A 524 -3.08 12.96 15.42
C GLY A 524 -3.58 12.66 13.99
N ILE A 525 -4.84 12.25 13.83
CA ILE A 525 -5.43 11.88 12.54
C ILE A 525 -6.18 13.09 11.98
N THR A 526 -5.75 13.58 10.81
CA THR A 526 -6.28 14.82 10.21
C THR A 526 -6.89 14.68 8.82
N ASN A 527 -6.75 13.52 8.16
CA ASN A 527 -7.10 13.36 6.74
C ASN A 527 -8.40 12.59 6.50
N MET A 528 -9.13 12.26 7.56
CA MET A 528 -10.42 11.58 7.50
C MET A 528 -11.57 12.60 7.51
N GLU A 529 -12.52 12.42 6.60
CA GLU A 529 -13.73 13.23 6.42
C GLU A 529 -14.87 12.36 5.85
N ILE A 530 -16.09 12.90 5.78
CA ILE A 530 -17.21 12.24 5.11
C ILE A 530 -17.05 12.35 3.59
N GLY A 531 -17.07 11.21 2.91
CA GLY A 531 -16.93 11.14 1.45
C GLY A 531 -18.16 11.65 0.71
N ARG A 532 -18.01 11.85 -0.60
CA ARG A 532 -19.09 12.31 -1.49
C ARG A 532 -19.52 11.25 -2.48
N THR A 533 -20.81 11.19 -2.77
CA THR A 533 -21.38 10.22 -3.72
C THR A 533 -20.99 10.57 -5.15
N ILE A 534 -21.14 11.84 -5.52
CA ILE A 534 -20.90 12.34 -6.87
C ILE A 534 -19.39 12.31 -7.18
N LEU A 535 -19.03 11.73 -8.33
CA LEU A 535 -17.64 11.51 -8.74
C LEU A 535 -16.82 12.82 -8.75
N GLU A 536 -17.42 13.90 -9.24
CA GLU A 536 -16.83 15.22 -9.37
C GLU A 536 -16.69 15.97 -8.04
N GLU A 537 -17.43 15.55 -7.02
CA GLU A 537 -17.42 16.14 -5.67
C GLU A 537 -16.54 15.36 -4.69
N ARG A 538 -15.95 14.25 -5.14
CA ARG A 538 -15.02 13.45 -4.34
C ARG A 538 -13.96 14.31 -3.70
N ALA A 539 -13.56 13.89 -2.50
CA ALA A 539 -12.53 14.60 -1.79
C ALA A 539 -11.18 14.48 -2.50
N ARG A 540 -10.27 15.41 -2.23
CA ARG A 540 -8.91 15.37 -2.80
C ARG A 540 -8.24 14.02 -2.48
N ASP A 541 -7.55 13.42 -3.45
CA ASP A 541 -6.87 12.13 -3.26
C ASP A 541 -7.81 10.95 -2.91
N GLU A 542 -9.14 11.13 -2.98
CA GLU A 542 -10.08 10.00 -2.95
C GLU A 542 -9.96 9.20 -4.26
N VAL A 543 -9.92 7.87 -4.14
CA VAL A 543 -9.83 6.96 -5.28
C VAL A 543 -11.12 6.87 -6.07
N ARG A 544 -11.03 6.43 -7.33
CA ARG A 544 -12.16 6.02 -8.15
C ARG A 544 -12.47 4.56 -7.83
N TYR A 545 -13.74 4.26 -7.59
CA TYR A 545 -14.32 2.94 -7.30
C TYR A 545 -14.89 2.26 -8.55
N TYR A 546 -14.77 0.93 -8.56
CA TYR A 546 -15.12 0.05 -9.67
C TYR A 546 -15.90 -1.17 -9.20
N ASP A 547 -17.07 -1.40 -9.77
CA ASP A 547 -17.81 -2.65 -9.57
C ASP A 547 -17.40 -3.72 -10.58
N TYR A 548 -17.30 -4.95 -10.09
CA TYR A 548 -16.83 -6.09 -10.88
C TYR A 548 -17.72 -6.40 -12.11
N GLN A 549 -19.03 -6.12 -12.02
CA GLN A 549 -19.99 -6.38 -13.11
C GLN A 549 -20.36 -5.13 -13.92
N GLU A 550 -19.70 -3.99 -13.66
CA GLU A 550 -20.11 -2.68 -14.20
C GLU A 550 -21.61 -2.42 -13.95
N ASP A 551 -22.11 -2.82 -12.78
CA ASP A 551 -23.50 -2.67 -12.42
C ASP A 551 -23.89 -1.18 -12.46
N THR A 552 -25.08 -0.91 -13.02
CA THR A 552 -25.62 0.45 -13.15
C THR A 552 -27.00 0.53 -12.51
N SER A 553 -27.26 1.65 -11.85
CA SER A 553 -28.51 1.97 -11.17
C SER A 553 -29.05 3.31 -11.66
N PRO A 554 -30.34 3.63 -11.44
CA PRO A 554 -30.82 4.99 -11.60
C PRO A 554 -30.18 5.89 -10.52
N CYS A 555 -29.68 7.05 -10.92
CA CYS A 555 -28.92 7.89 -10.01
C CYS A 555 -29.78 8.53 -8.94
N ALA A 556 -29.28 8.47 -7.70
CA ALA A 556 -29.84 9.18 -6.56
C ALA A 556 -29.89 10.68 -6.80
N PHE A 557 -29.01 11.29 -7.60
CA PHE A 557 -29.04 12.73 -7.91
C PHE A 557 -29.35 12.97 -9.41
N PRO A 558 -30.12 14.02 -9.78
CA PRO A 558 -30.41 14.30 -11.18
C PRO A 558 -29.22 14.98 -11.89
N SER A 559 -29.12 14.79 -13.20
CA SER A 559 -28.15 15.50 -14.05
C SER A 559 -28.72 16.75 -14.74
N GLY A 560 -30.00 17.05 -14.54
CA GLY A 560 -30.67 18.20 -15.14
C GLY A 560 -32.19 18.05 -15.14
N GLN A 561 -32.85 18.83 -16.00
CA GLN A 561 -34.30 18.78 -16.24
C GLN A 561 -34.60 18.53 -17.72
N ASP A 562 -35.71 17.88 -18.01
CA ASP A 562 -36.20 17.68 -19.37
C ASP A 562 -36.91 18.93 -19.93
N ALA A 563 -37.47 18.82 -21.14
CA ALA A 563 -38.16 19.94 -21.79
C ALA A 563 -39.46 20.38 -21.07
N GLY A 564 -40.00 19.53 -20.21
CA GLY A 564 -41.15 19.81 -19.35
C GLY A 564 -40.77 20.44 -18.01
N GLY A 565 -39.48 20.40 -17.63
CA GLY A 565 -38.98 20.85 -16.33
C GLY A 565 -38.84 19.72 -15.30
N ASP A 566 -39.08 18.47 -15.70
CA ASP A 566 -38.99 17.31 -14.80
C ASP A 566 -37.52 16.89 -14.66
N PRO A 567 -37.02 16.61 -13.43
CA PRO A 567 -35.64 16.17 -13.24
C PRO A 567 -35.30 14.85 -13.95
N ILE A 568 -34.09 14.75 -14.49
CA ILE A 568 -33.60 13.57 -15.19
C ILE A 568 -32.63 12.81 -14.28
N PHE A 569 -32.98 11.57 -13.93
CA PHE A 569 -32.11 10.62 -13.23
C PHE A 569 -31.40 9.73 -14.24
N PRO A 570 -30.12 10.00 -14.57
CA PRO A 570 -29.38 9.16 -15.49
C PRO A 570 -29.12 7.80 -14.86
N TYR A 571 -28.80 6.82 -15.70
CA TYR A 571 -28.15 5.60 -15.25
C TYR A 571 -26.64 5.79 -15.34
N ALA A 572 -25.92 5.39 -14.29
CA ALA A 572 -24.48 5.44 -14.21
C ALA A 572 -23.97 4.27 -13.34
N PRO A 573 -22.65 4.02 -13.30
CA PRO A 573 -22.10 3.00 -12.41
C PRO A 573 -22.51 3.23 -10.95
N ASP A 574 -22.91 2.14 -10.28
CA ASP A 574 -23.43 2.15 -8.91
C ASP A 574 -22.63 2.97 -7.89
N PRO A 575 -21.27 3.03 -7.92
CA PRO A 575 -20.51 3.77 -6.91
C PRO A 575 -20.75 5.28 -6.93
N TYR A 576 -21.25 5.82 -8.06
CA TYR A 576 -21.48 7.25 -8.27
C TYR A 576 -22.94 7.60 -8.51
N CYS A 577 -23.77 6.59 -8.72
CA CYS A 577 -25.20 6.75 -8.93
C CYS A 577 -25.98 6.66 -7.62
N GLY A 578 -25.30 6.62 -6.46
CA GLY A 578 -25.99 6.62 -5.17
C GLY A 578 -26.72 5.32 -4.85
N ALA A 579 -26.22 4.17 -5.34
CA ALA A 579 -26.54 2.87 -4.74
C ALA A 579 -26.30 2.90 -3.20
N PHE A 580 -25.36 3.75 -2.79
CA PHE A 580 -25.27 4.32 -1.45
C PHE A 580 -25.05 5.82 -1.56
N VAL A 581 -25.91 6.62 -0.94
CA VAL A 581 -25.63 8.06 -0.75
C VAL A 581 -24.68 8.19 0.44
N VAL A 582 -23.39 8.37 0.17
CA VAL A 582 -22.28 8.31 1.14
C VAL A 582 -22.43 9.35 2.25
N GLU A 583 -22.87 10.55 1.89
CA GLU A 583 -23.10 11.67 2.81
C GLU A 583 -24.21 11.36 3.82
N GLU A 584 -25.22 10.58 3.42
CA GLU A 584 -26.30 10.10 4.30
C GLU A 584 -25.88 8.86 5.09
N LYS A 585 -24.62 8.45 5.03
CA LYS A 585 -24.08 7.30 5.77
C LYS A 585 -23.06 7.70 6.81
N ASP A 586 -22.79 8.98 7.01
CA ASP A 586 -21.83 9.53 7.97
C ASP A 586 -21.38 8.57 9.12
N SER A 587 -22.18 8.42 10.17
CA SER A 587 -21.93 7.65 11.38
C SER A 587 -22.05 6.13 11.22
N GLY A 588 -22.69 5.67 10.15
CA GLY A 588 -22.85 4.23 9.85
C GLY A 588 -21.85 3.68 8.82
N GLY A 589 -21.21 4.54 8.03
CA GLY A 589 -20.46 4.15 6.84
C GLY A 589 -19.79 5.24 5.99
N GLY A 590 -19.97 6.52 6.25
CA GLY A 590 -19.67 7.60 5.29
C GLY A 590 -18.21 8.06 5.24
N TRP A 591 -17.35 7.62 6.16
CA TRP A 591 -15.98 8.11 6.23
C TRP A 591 -15.10 7.65 5.06
N ILE A 592 -14.16 8.50 4.68
CA ILE A 592 -13.00 8.13 3.86
C ILE A 592 -11.71 8.16 4.70
N ALA A 593 -10.77 7.27 4.41
CA ALA A 593 -9.49 7.20 5.12
C ALA A 593 -8.37 6.58 4.28
N THR A 594 -7.12 6.79 4.70
CA THR A 594 -6.00 5.92 4.34
C THR A 594 -5.99 4.70 5.28
N ALA A 595 -5.43 3.58 4.81
CA ALA A 595 -5.22 2.37 5.61
C ALA A 595 -4.32 2.65 6.83
N SER A 596 -3.34 3.54 6.69
CA SER A 596 -2.44 3.95 7.78
C SER A 596 -3.15 4.77 8.85
N ASP A 597 -3.95 5.78 8.48
CA ASP A 597 -4.74 6.56 9.45
C ASP A 597 -5.71 5.66 10.21
N TYR A 598 -6.36 4.71 9.53
CA TYR A 598 -7.27 3.78 10.18
C TYR A 598 -6.53 2.76 11.06
N ALA A 599 -5.32 2.31 10.68
CA ALA A 599 -4.49 1.46 11.53
C ALA A 599 -4.03 2.18 12.80
N LEU A 600 -3.67 3.47 12.70
CA LEU A 600 -3.35 4.31 13.86
C LEU A 600 -4.59 4.52 14.75
N PHE A 601 -5.77 4.76 14.17
CA PHE A 601 -7.03 4.82 14.92
C PHE A 601 -7.25 3.53 15.72
N LEU A 602 -7.07 2.37 15.08
CA LEU A 602 -7.19 1.06 15.74
C LEU A 602 -6.18 0.89 16.88
N ALA A 603 -4.92 1.30 16.67
CA ALA A 603 -3.87 1.26 17.69
C ALA A 603 -4.15 2.17 18.89
N HIS A 604 -4.87 3.27 18.70
CA HIS A 604 -5.35 4.07 19.81
C HIS A 604 -6.45 3.35 20.59
N ILE A 605 -7.47 2.84 19.89
CA ILE A 605 -8.62 2.24 20.57
C ILE A 605 -8.30 0.90 21.23
N ASP A 606 -7.30 0.17 20.73
CA ASP A 606 -6.79 -1.06 21.35
C ASP A 606 -5.79 -0.81 22.50
N GLY A 607 -5.40 0.45 22.74
CA GLY A 607 -4.52 0.84 23.83
C GLY A 607 -3.03 0.56 23.61
N THR A 608 -2.60 0.10 22.43
CA THR A 608 -1.17 -0.04 22.10
C THR A 608 -0.50 1.32 21.90
N LEU A 609 -1.26 2.30 21.41
CA LEU A 609 -0.86 3.69 21.28
C LEU A 609 -1.67 4.56 22.26
N GLU A 610 -1.14 4.75 23.47
CA GLU A 610 -1.80 5.55 24.50
C GLU A 610 -1.56 7.05 24.33
N THR A 611 -2.56 7.78 23.84
CA THR A 611 -2.56 9.26 23.88
C THR A 611 -3.88 9.83 24.40
N GLY A 612 -3.76 10.84 25.25
CA GLY A 612 -4.86 11.73 25.63
C GLY A 612 -6.10 11.03 26.21
N GLU A 613 -7.25 11.30 25.60
CA GLU A 613 -8.57 10.89 26.11
C GLU A 613 -8.93 9.43 25.81
N PHE A 614 -8.09 8.69 25.07
CA PHE A 614 -8.33 7.29 24.72
C PHE A 614 -7.48 6.30 25.52
N ASN A 615 -6.67 6.75 26.47
CA ASN A 615 -5.94 5.84 27.36
C ASN A 615 -6.90 4.88 28.08
N GLY A 616 -6.56 3.58 28.04
CA GLY A 616 -7.36 2.50 28.62
C GLY A 616 -8.69 2.24 27.89
N SER A 617 -8.79 2.52 26.58
CA SER A 617 -10.05 2.39 25.85
C SER A 617 -10.44 0.96 25.48
N PHE A 618 -9.49 0.01 25.50
CA PHE A 618 -9.66 -1.36 25.01
C PHE A 618 -10.99 -2.00 25.46
N GLU A 619 -11.25 -1.99 26.77
CA GLU A 619 -12.44 -2.63 27.36
C GLU A 619 -13.77 -2.05 26.85
N TYR A 620 -13.82 -0.77 26.46
CA TYR A 620 -15.03 -0.20 25.88
C TYR A 620 -15.39 -0.81 24.52
N PHE A 621 -14.39 -1.25 23.76
CA PHE A 621 -14.59 -1.79 22.41
C PHE A 621 -14.88 -3.29 22.41
N VAL A 622 -14.46 -4.02 23.44
CA VAL A 622 -14.69 -5.49 23.59
C VAL A 622 -15.76 -5.84 24.62
N ASP A 623 -16.42 -4.86 25.23
CA ASP A 623 -17.62 -5.12 26.02
C ASP A 623 -18.74 -5.65 25.10
N SER A 624 -19.47 -6.65 25.56
CA SER A 624 -20.54 -7.28 24.77
C SER A 624 -21.47 -8.08 25.68
N PRO A 625 -22.80 -8.01 25.47
CA PRO A 625 -23.74 -8.87 26.17
C PRO A 625 -23.74 -10.31 25.65
N GLU A 626 -23.00 -10.58 24.57
CA GLU A 626 -22.92 -11.87 23.89
C GLU A 626 -21.52 -12.49 23.99
N THR A 627 -21.47 -13.80 24.22
CA THR A 627 -20.23 -14.59 24.23
C THR A 627 -20.23 -15.57 23.04
N SER A 628 -19.45 -15.26 22.01
CA SER A 628 -19.18 -16.12 20.87
C SER A 628 -17.79 -15.85 20.28
N SER A 629 -17.37 -16.63 19.29
CA SER A 629 -16.14 -16.36 18.51
C SER A 629 -16.30 -15.23 17.49
N SER A 630 -17.48 -14.59 17.44
CA SER A 630 -17.79 -13.44 16.60
C SER A 630 -18.78 -12.53 17.36
N SER A 631 -18.42 -12.23 18.61
CA SER A 631 -19.13 -11.26 19.43
C SER A 631 -19.00 -9.89 18.78
N TYR A 632 -20.01 -9.04 18.97
CA TYR A 632 -19.95 -7.67 18.50
C TYR A 632 -19.80 -6.78 19.71
N GLY A 633 -18.71 -6.04 19.75
CA GLY A 633 -18.51 -5.02 20.76
C GLY A 633 -19.03 -3.68 20.23
N SER A 634 -18.24 -2.63 20.38
CA SER A 634 -18.64 -1.30 19.93
C SER A 634 -17.96 -0.91 18.63
N GLY A 635 -18.55 -1.33 17.50
CA GLY A 635 -18.05 -1.00 16.16
C GLY A 635 -17.03 -2.00 15.61
N ILE A 636 -16.73 -3.05 16.37
CA ILE A 636 -15.81 -4.14 16.01
C ILE A 636 -16.48 -5.50 16.27
N PHE A 637 -16.10 -6.53 15.50
CA PHE A 637 -16.29 -7.91 15.91
C PHE A 637 -15.04 -8.39 16.64
N PHE A 638 -15.21 -9.24 17.64
CA PHE A 638 -14.09 -9.85 18.35
C PHE A 638 -14.43 -11.27 18.80
N ASN A 639 -13.40 -12.04 19.15
CA ASN A 639 -13.56 -13.36 19.72
C ASN A 639 -13.66 -13.25 21.25
N SER A 640 -14.81 -13.52 21.85
CA SER A 640 -14.94 -13.43 23.32
C SER A 640 -14.12 -14.49 24.09
N TYR A 641 -13.59 -15.50 23.40
CA TYR A 641 -12.67 -16.48 23.98
C TYR A 641 -11.19 -16.03 23.88
N ASP A 642 -10.92 -15.06 23.02
CA ASP A 642 -9.62 -14.43 22.80
C ASP A 642 -9.84 -12.96 22.42
N VAL A 643 -9.97 -12.13 23.45
CA VAL A 643 -10.40 -10.72 23.30
C VAL A 643 -9.40 -9.87 22.53
N ASP A 644 -8.21 -10.39 22.23
CA ASP A 644 -7.22 -9.71 21.42
C ASP A 644 -7.48 -9.82 19.90
N GLU A 645 -8.33 -10.76 19.48
CA GLU A 645 -8.67 -10.95 18.07
C GLU A 645 -9.83 -10.04 17.65
N TRP A 646 -9.54 -8.96 16.92
CA TRP A 646 -10.57 -8.04 16.42
C TRP A 646 -10.68 -8.09 14.89
N THR A 647 -11.88 -7.86 14.37
CA THR A 647 -12.08 -7.71 12.94
C THR A 647 -13.34 -6.91 12.63
N HIS A 648 -13.38 -6.27 11.47
CA HIS A 648 -14.64 -5.80 10.89
C HIS A 648 -14.46 -5.69 9.37
N THR A 649 -15.57 -5.77 8.63
CA THR A 649 -15.58 -5.56 7.17
C THR A 649 -16.52 -4.44 6.80
N GLY A 650 -16.18 -3.67 5.78
CA GLY A 650 -17.05 -2.71 5.15
C GLY A 650 -17.17 -2.98 3.65
N SER A 651 -18.32 -2.62 3.08
CA SER A 651 -18.48 -2.63 1.62
C SER A 651 -19.57 -1.65 1.20
N PHE A 652 -19.25 -0.90 0.17
CA PHE A 652 -20.20 -0.25 -0.73
C PHE A 652 -20.02 -0.83 -2.13
N SER A 653 -20.86 -0.39 -3.07
CA SER A 653 -20.56 -0.55 -4.48
C SER A 653 -19.14 0.00 -4.78
N GLY A 654 -18.36 -0.81 -5.51
CA GLY A 654 -16.97 -0.58 -5.86
C GLY A 654 -16.00 -0.48 -4.69
N THR A 655 -16.40 -0.82 -3.46
CA THR A 655 -15.57 -0.69 -2.25
C THR A 655 -15.55 -1.97 -1.45
N SER A 656 -14.37 -2.41 -1.01
CA SER A 656 -14.22 -3.48 -0.02
C SER A 656 -13.13 -3.16 1.00
N THR A 657 -13.50 -3.11 2.28
CA THR A 657 -12.59 -2.77 3.37
C THR A 657 -12.59 -3.85 4.44
N TRP A 658 -11.44 -4.02 5.08
CA TRP A 658 -11.26 -4.98 6.16
C TRP A 658 -10.08 -4.59 7.03
N PHE A 659 -10.18 -4.93 8.31
CA PHE A 659 -9.03 -4.99 9.19
C PHE A 659 -9.07 -6.24 10.07
N LYS A 660 -7.89 -6.60 10.58
CA LYS A 660 -7.72 -7.60 11.63
C LYS A 660 -6.69 -7.09 12.63
N ARG A 661 -7.02 -7.24 13.91
CA ARG A 661 -6.09 -7.14 15.02
C ARG A 661 -5.85 -8.54 15.57
N ASP A 662 -4.61 -8.84 15.89
CA ASP A 662 -4.21 -10.08 16.52
C ASP A 662 -2.98 -9.86 17.40
N THR A 663 -2.50 -10.93 18.03
CA THR A 663 -1.26 -10.93 18.82
C THR A 663 -0.26 -11.91 18.20
N THR A 664 0.97 -11.47 18.02
CA THR A 664 2.08 -12.33 17.58
C THR A 664 2.43 -13.36 18.67
N ASP A 665 3.16 -14.42 18.31
CA ASP A 665 3.67 -15.41 19.29
C ASP A 665 4.51 -14.78 20.40
N SER A 666 5.13 -13.62 20.13
CA SER A 666 5.93 -12.85 21.08
C SER A 666 5.09 -11.98 22.05
N GLY A 667 3.78 -11.92 21.86
CA GLY A 667 2.85 -11.11 22.65
C GLY A 667 2.67 -9.67 22.17
N GLY A 668 3.35 -9.26 21.09
CA GLY A 668 3.15 -7.94 20.48
C GLY A 668 1.85 -7.89 19.68
N SER A 669 1.12 -6.78 19.80
CA SER A 669 -0.12 -6.55 19.05
C SER A 669 0.19 -6.16 17.62
N VAL A 670 -0.53 -6.75 16.67
CA VAL A 670 -0.40 -6.49 15.25
C VAL A 670 -1.76 -6.20 14.63
N ILE A 671 -1.84 -5.16 13.82
CA ILE A 671 -3.05 -4.73 13.12
C ILE A 671 -2.73 -4.68 11.62
N VAL A 672 -3.52 -5.38 10.81
CA VAL A 672 -3.52 -5.22 9.34
C VAL A 672 -4.80 -4.53 8.90
N VAL A 673 -4.67 -3.55 8.01
CA VAL A 673 -5.77 -2.84 7.36
C VAL A 673 -5.60 -2.95 5.85
N MET A 674 -6.66 -3.34 5.13
CA MET A 674 -6.68 -3.32 3.66
C MET A 674 -7.97 -2.67 3.13
N PHE A 675 -7.79 -1.66 2.30
CA PHE A 675 -8.87 -0.99 1.56
C PHE A 675 -8.69 -1.19 0.06
N SER A 676 -9.75 -1.58 -0.65
CA SER A 676 -9.76 -1.69 -2.11
C SER A 676 -10.85 -0.84 -2.74
N ASN A 677 -10.54 -0.25 -3.89
CA ASN A 677 -11.46 0.49 -4.75
C ASN A 677 -12.17 -0.41 -5.78
N THR A 678 -12.12 -1.72 -5.54
CA THR A 678 -12.87 -2.74 -6.25
C THR A 678 -13.63 -3.57 -5.23
N LYS A 679 -14.88 -3.95 -5.58
CA LYS A 679 -15.63 -4.97 -4.85
C LYS A 679 -15.73 -6.25 -5.69
N PRO A 680 -14.89 -7.26 -5.41
CA PRO A 680 -14.94 -8.52 -6.16
C PRO A 680 -16.22 -9.32 -5.93
N SER A 681 -16.55 -10.17 -6.92
CA SER A 681 -17.70 -11.08 -6.90
C SER A 681 -17.25 -12.53 -7.16
N PRO A 682 -17.79 -13.53 -6.42
CA PRO A 682 -18.71 -13.41 -5.29
C PRO A 682 -18.02 -12.82 -4.04
N TYR A 683 -18.66 -11.81 -3.43
CA TYR A 683 -18.07 -11.05 -2.34
C TYR A 683 -17.71 -11.90 -1.12
N SER A 684 -18.52 -12.91 -0.76
CA SER A 684 -18.26 -13.77 0.38
C SER A 684 -16.99 -14.61 0.21
N THR A 685 -16.75 -15.14 -0.99
CA THR A 685 -15.56 -15.93 -1.31
C THR A 685 -14.31 -15.04 -1.28
N TRP A 686 -14.38 -13.87 -1.92
CA TRP A 686 -13.31 -12.86 -1.85
C TRP A 686 -12.95 -12.52 -0.41
N ASN A 687 -13.97 -12.17 0.39
CA ASN A 687 -13.75 -11.70 1.74
C ASN A 687 -13.11 -12.78 2.62
N ASN A 688 -13.53 -14.04 2.48
CA ASN A 688 -12.91 -15.16 3.19
C ASN A 688 -11.47 -15.40 2.74
N HIS A 689 -11.20 -15.35 1.43
CA HIS A 689 -9.87 -15.58 0.89
C HIS A 689 -8.88 -14.49 1.32
N ARG A 690 -9.25 -13.21 1.15
CA ARG A 690 -8.44 -12.08 1.63
C ARG A 690 -8.12 -12.21 3.12
N LYS A 691 -9.13 -12.49 3.95
CA LYS A 691 -8.97 -12.63 5.40
C LYS A 691 -7.96 -13.71 5.75
N SER A 692 -8.11 -14.91 5.19
CA SER A 692 -7.20 -16.01 5.49
C SER A 692 -5.78 -15.72 5.02
N THR A 693 -5.64 -15.21 3.80
CA THR A 693 -4.34 -14.99 3.17
C THR A 693 -3.55 -13.91 3.90
N LEU A 694 -4.16 -12.75 4.16
CA LEU A 694 -3.46 -11.64 4.81
C LEU A 694 -3.27 -11.86 6.31
N THR A 695 -4.17 -12.57 7.00
CA THR A 695 -3.94 -12.90 8.42
C THR A 695 -2.75 -13.84 8.55
N SER A 696 -2.68 -14.90 7.73
CA SER A 696 -1.55 -15.84 7.76
C SER A 696 -0.24 -15.14 7.40
N ALA A 697 -0.23 -14.32 6.35
CA ALA A 697 0.98 -13.61 5.93
C ALA A 697 1.40 -12.53 6.94
N MET A 698 0.46 -11.86 7.61
CA MET A 698 0.76 -10.90 8.68
C MET A 698 1.42 -11.60 9.86
N LEU A 699 0.94 -12.79 10.25
CA LEU A 699 1.45 -13.54 11.40
C LEU A 699 2.75 -14.30 11.11
N SER A 700 3.13 -14.49 9.84
CA SER A 700 4.41 -15.12 9.47
C SER A 700 5.60 -14.15 9.49
N VAL A 701 5.35 -12.84 9.57
CA VAL A 701 6.40 -11.82 9.65
C VAL A 701 7.16 -11.94 10.98
N ASP A 702 8.48 -11.91 10.91
CA ASP A 702 9.34 -11.81 12.11
C ASP A 702 9.43 -10.36 12.59
N TYR A 703 8.58 -10.02 13.56
CA TYR A 703 8.57 -8.69 14.19
C TYR A 703 9.71 -8.46 15.20
N SER A 704 10.54 -9.47 15.52
CA SER A 704 11.56 -9.34 16.57
C SER A 704 12.72 -8.41 16.20
N ASN A 705 12.98 -8.24 14.91
CA ASN A 705 14.02 -7.39 14.35
C ASN A 705 13.51 -6.00 13.90
N LEU A 706 12.20 -5.79 13.96
CA LEU A 706 11.59 -4.48 13.74
C LEU A 706 11.70 -3.70 15.06
N SER A 707 12.81 -2.99 15.25
CA SER A 707 13.05 -2.27 16.50
C SER A 707 11.90 -1.28 16.76
N SER A 708 11.34 -1.33 17.96
CA SER A 708 10.43 -0.30 18.50
C SER A 708 11.15 1.02 18.83
N ASP A 709 12.44 1.13 18.53
CA ASP A 709 13.33 2.23 18.93
C ASP A 709 13.53 3.31 17.84
N GLU A 710 12.89 3.19 16.68
CA GLU A 710 12.62 4.38 15.89
C GLU A 710 11.31 4.99 16.39
N THR A 711 11.41 5.71 17.51
CA THR A 711 10.59 6.93 17.62
C THR A 711 10.65 7.62 16.26
N PRO A 712 9.52 8.07 15.68
CA PRO A 712 9.57 8.90 14.48
C PRO A 712 10.64 9.97 14.73
N PRO A 713 11.50 10.28 13.73
CA PRO A 713 12.61 11.18 13.95
C PRO A 713 12.09 12.39 14.74
N PRO A 714 12.72 12.78 15.86
CA PRO A 714 12.36 14.04 16.48
C PRO A 714 12.48 15.05 15.35
N ASP A 715 11.35 15.69 15.05
CA ASP A 715 11.19 16.71 14.04
C ASP A 715 12.51 17.48 13.93
N ASN A 716 13.30 17.17 12.90
CA ASN A 716 14.68 17.63 12.79
C ASN A 716 14.61 19.05 12.23
N GLY A 717 14.11 19.95 13.08
CA GLY A 717 13.99 21.38 12.87
C GLY A 717 12.75 21.83 12.11
N THR A 718 11.56 21.72 12.71
CA THR A 718 10.83 22.97 12.86
C THR A 718 11.49 23.72 14.01
N GLU A 719 12.18 24.83 13.70
CA GLU A 719 12.24 25.91 14.69
C GLU A 719 10.81 26.10 15.18
N GLU A 720 10.59 26.16 16.50
CA GLU A 720 9.30 26.49 17.10
C GLU A 720 8.66 27.64 16.31
N LEU A 721 7.77 27.31 15.37
CA LEU A 721 6.85 28.27 14.80
C LEU A 721 5.79 28.42 15.88
N THR A 722 6.11 29.22 16.89
CA THR A 722 5.09 29.90 17.67
C THR A 722 4.19 30.60 16.68
N TRP A 723 3.00 30.06 16.48
CA TRP A 723 1.96 30.70 15.71
C TRP A 723 1.58 32.00 16.41
N ILE A 724 2.14 33.11 15.92
CA ILE A 724 1.71 34.45 16.29
C ILE A 724 0.47 34.71 15.44
N TRP A 725 -0.70 34.74 16.09
CA TRP A 725 -1.94 35.20 15.48
C TRP A 725 -1.68 36.52 14.73
N PRO A 726 -2.08 36.66 13.46
CA PRO A 726 -2.05 37.98 12.83
C PRO A 726 -2.94 38.92 13.64
N ASP A 727 -2.45 40.13 13.93
CA ASP A 727 -3.25 41.17 14.56
C ASP A 727 -4.58 41.33 13.80
N PRO A 728 -5.72 41.49 14.50
CA PRO A 728 -7.00 41.72 13.84
C PRO A 728 -6.88 42.90 12.87
N LEU A 729 -7.37 42.71 11.65
CA LEU A 729 -7.38 43.74 10.62
C LEU A 729 -7.94 45.04 11.22
N PRO A 730 -7.30 46.20 10.99
CA PRO A 730 -7.85 47.47 11.42
C PRO A 730 -9.23 47.69 10.77
N PRO A 731 -10.15 48.40 11.43
CA PRO A 731 -11.47 48.68 10.89
C PRO A 731 -11.34 49.32 9.51
N GLN A 732 -12.13 48.82 8.56
CA GLN A 732 -12.30 49.45 7.25
C GLN A 732 -12.84 50.88 7.49
N ASP A 733 -12.04 51.88 7.17
CA ASP A 733 -12.53 53.25 7.00
C ASP A 733 -13.45 53.26 5.78
N ASP A 734 -14.67 53.75 5.99
CA ASP A 734 -15.61 54.15 4.96
C ASP A 734 -14.97 55.25 4.10
N ASP A 735 -14.44 54.91 2.92
CA ASP A 735 -14.48 55.75 1.72
C ASP A 735 -13.88 55.02 0.48
N ILE A 736 -14.76 54.91 -0.54
CA ILE A 736 -14.59 54.51 -1.97
C ILE A 736 -15.01 53.08 -2.33
#